data_AF-A0AAU1H8S3-F1
#
_entry.id   AF-A0AAU1H8S3-F1
#
_cell.length_a   1.000
_cell.length_b   1.000
_cell.length_c   1.000
_cell.angle_alpha   90.00
_cell.angle_beta   90.00
_cell.angle_gamma   90.00
#
_symmetry.space_group_name_H-M   'P 1'
#
loop_
_entity.id
_entity.type
_entity.pdbx_description
1 polymer ?
#
loop_
_entity_poly.entity_id
_entity_poly.type
_entity_poly.pdbx_seq_one_letter_code
_entity_poly.pdbx_strand_id
1 'polypeptide(L)'
;MPPQRAVPPPAGRPFATPAASDRTEAAPAEHYARLVRVAYLVLAPSLGRNRRVVSAHWLAQRALAAGEGADPGHAYAYVRLRVVRSALEAGLPLLRFARPRRAQFPPLVPQVWGLRLFPHSCGAEELALEQALAGVSGPSRAAHVLRGLEGLDDAEVCGVLEAAGVADPRAALLEADALTAPYTLLASPEFDPCSLQVRPADAARRGRRGRAVLAGLGAAVVCGTLMLAPGDGLGGPGPASAPLYSQHHSAQRALDPAALRRVPAGRWRGSERTDFTVWPTRGDRTGDTRLLRRALAAWARPGPGVAASATPGTPDGPPMGPPQLLYAGEVGPAAVVMFHDGLRVVRYAEPRNADPAGGAALDFARVDGADAVSASALVVQRRGGWIRYLTAPWVRGAAVRDLLAPLRAPRVLALDPHGVTGPVAAPEPSEDGRADCRSWQALEVRDGTAVRLMTDLGELTPARLTSGAPSAPHDVSGRAERESWARTACLLPAVRSHGVRSVNSWAYARQQLPEGAGAAQWLCTRADTWRGTGSRVLAQFQAPPELSGGAGAPGAVAARAEDSPDCGMRRPRVLAGVLWKSDGGRWYVLAAGSGQFASLTADGGVRGRTDGRLLALPAREGDRARLAGVLADGSRVGALR
;
A
#
# COMPACT_ATOMS: atom_id res chain seq x y z
N MET A 1 -7.35 45.20 4.92
CA MET A 1 -7.71 44.94 6.34
C MET A 1 -6.53 44.26 7.02
N PRO A 2 -6.03 44.78 8.14
CA PRO A 2 -4.93 44.16 8.89
C PRO A 2 -5.43 42.95 9.72
N PRO A 3 -4.55 41.99 10.05
CA PRO A 3 -4.94 40.79 10.83
C PRO A 3 -5.22 41.14 12.30
N GLN A 4 -6.38 40.69 12.79
CA GLN A 4 -6.80 40.85 14.19
C GLN A 4 -5.98 39.93 15.11
N ARG A 5 -5.46 40.52 16.18
CA ARG A 5 -4.77 39.85 17.30
C ARG A 5 -5.74 38.94 18.05
N ALA A 6 -5.32 37.71 18.32
CA ALA A 6 -6.01 36.78 19.22
C ALA A 6 -5.91 37.26 20.68
N VAL A 7 -7.05 37.36 21.35
CA VAL A 7 -7.20 37.64 22.78
C VAL A 7 -7.19 36.29 23.54
N PRO A 8 -6.45 36.13 24.64
CA PRO A 8 -6.46 34.89 25.43
C PRO A 8 -7.78 34.74 26.24
N PRO A 9 -8.26 33.51 26.48
CA PRO A 9 -9.50 33.28 27.22
C PRO A 9 -9.34 33.60 28.73
N PRO A 10 -10.40 34.07 29.41
CA PRO A 10 -10.35 34.45 30.81
C PRO A 10 -10.27 33.24 31.76
N ALA A 11 -9.60 33.48 32.89
CA ALA A 11 -9.35 32.56 33.99
C ALA A 11 -10.64 31.97 34.59
N GLY A 12 -10.56 30.67 34.92
CA GLY A 12 -11.65 29.89 35.53
C GLY A 12 -12.11 30.44 36.88
N ARG A 13 -13.43 30.36 37.11
CA ARG A 13 -14.07 30.67 38.39
C ARG A 13 -13.70 29.62 39.45
N PRO A 14 -13.49 30.01 40.72
CA PRO A 14 -13.22 29.08 41.82
C PRO A 14 -14.46 28.25 42.20
N PHE A 15 -14.18 27.03 42.67
CA PHE A 15 -15.12 25.96 43.03
C PHE A 15 -16.24 26.41 43.98
N ALA A 16 -17.49 26.13 43.60
CA ALA A 16 -18.63 26.15 44.50
C ALA A 16 -18.56 24.96 45.48
N THR A 17 -18.85 25.19 46.75
CA THR A 17 -18.98 24.17 47.79
C THR A 17 -20.18 23.25 47.48
N PRO A 18 -20.03 21.91 47.45
CA PRO A 18 -21.12 21.01 47.04
C PRO A 18 -22.27 20.94 48.06
N ALA A 19 -23.50 20.88 47.54
CA ALA A 19 -24.73 20.76 48.33
C ALA A 19 -24.90 19.34 48.91
N ALA A 20 -25.77 19.18 49.93
CA ALA A 20 -25.91 17.93 50.68
C ALA A 20 -26.36 16.69 49.86
N SER A 21 -26.90 16.87 48.64
CA SER A 21 -27.19 15.79 47.69
C SER A 21 -25.95 15.24 46.98
N ASP A 22 -24.91 16.07 46.78
CA ASP A 22 -23.61 15.61 46.24
C ASP A 22 -22.88 14.71 47.25
N ARG A 23 -23.19 14.82 48.56
CA ARG A 23 -22.62 13.94 49.60
C ARG A 23 -23.16 12.51 49.55
N THR A 24 -24.35 12.28 49.00
CA THR A 24 -24.97 10.94 48.96
C THR A 24 -24.54 10.15 47.71
N GLU A 25 -24.28 10.82 46.58
CA GLU A 25 -23.65 10.21 45.39
C GLU A 25 -22.12 10.10 45.51
N ALA A 26 -21.47 10.92 46.35
CA ALA A 26 -20.03 10.83 46.60
C ALA A 26 -19.61 9.59 47.42
N ALA A 27 -20.45 9.09 48.33
CA ALA A 27 -20.06 8.00 49.23
C ALA A 27 -19.71 6.69 48.50
N PRO A 28 -20.45 6.21 47.48
CA PRO A 28 -20.07 5.03 46.71
C PRO A 28 -18.78 5.23 45.89
N ALA A 29 -18.59 6.42 45.32
CA ALA A 29 -17.41 6.75 44.51
C ALA A 29 -16.15 6.88 45.39
N GLU A 30 -16.27 7.47 46.58
CA GLU A 30 -15.20 7.56 47.57
C GLU A 30 -14.83 6.16 48.09
N HIS A 31 -15.82 5.32 48.41
CA HIS A 31 -15.58 3.93 48.81
C HIS A 31 -14.88 3.13 47.70
N TYR A 32 -15.26 3.33 46.44
CA TYR A 32 -14.57 2.68 45.32
C TYR A 32 -13.11 3.13 45.21
N ALA A 33 -12.84 4.44 45.19
CA ALA A 33 -11.48 4.97 45.07
C ALA A 33 -10.59 4.48 46.24
N ARG A 34 -11.14 4.47 47.46
CA ARG A 34 -10.46 3.97 48.66
C ARG A 34 -10.13 2.48 48.56
N LEU A 35 -11.07 1.64 48.14
CA LEU A 35 -10.86 0.19 47.94
C LEU A 35 -9.81 -0.11 46.85
N VAL A 36 -9.84 0.64 45.74
CA VAL A 36 -8.86 0.51 44.66
C VAL A 36 -7.46 0.90 45.16
N ARG A 37 -7.35 1.95 45.98
CA ARG A 37 -6.08 2.38 46.59
C ARG A 37 -5.53 1.33 47.55
N VAL A 38 -6.37 0.76 48.41
CA VAL A 38 -5.99 -0.37 49.29
C VAL A 38 -5.47 -1.55 48.45
N ALA A 39 -6.18 -1.93 47.38
CA ALA A 39 -5.73 -3.01 46.51
C ALA A 39 -4.35 -2.72 45.87
N TYR A 40 -4.14 -1.51 45.36
CA TYR A 40 -2.91 -1.11 44.68
C TYR A 40 -1.68 -1.17 45.60
N LEU A 41 -1.82 -0.72 46.85
CA LEU A 41 -0.73 -0.72 47.84
C LEU A 41 -0.41 -2.12 48.38
N VAL A 42 -1.42 -2.99 48.52
CA VAL A 42 -1.21 -4.38 48.98
C VAL A 42 -0.56 -5.25 47.89
N LEU A 43 -0.98 -5.04 46.62
CA LEU A 43 -0.49 -5.81 45.48
C LEU A 43 1.04 -5.77 45.36
N ALA A 44 1.62 -6.94 45.06
CA ALA A 44 3.06 -7.12 44.98
C ALA A 44 3.69 -6.15 43.94
N PRO A 45 4.75 -5.39 44.32
CA PRO A 45 5.45 -4.50 43.40
C PRO A 45 6.01 -5.20 42.16
N SER A 46 6.30 -6.50 42.27
CA SER A 46 6.77 -7.36 41.17
C SER A 46 5.80 -7.41 39.98
N LEU A 47 4.52 -7.11 40.17
CA LEU A 47 3.54 -6.99 39.08
C LEU A 47 3.85 -5.81 38.14
N GLY A 48 4.61 -4.81 38.62
CA GLY A 48 4.86 -3.55 37.93
C GLY A 48 3.67 -2.58 38.03
N ARG A 49 3.96 -1.27 38.08
CA ARG A 49 2.97 -0.21 38.33
C ARG A 49 1.71 -0.32 37.47
N ASN A 50 1.86 -0.46 36.15
CA ASN A 50 0.70 -0.50 35.24
C ASN A 50 -0.20 -1.72 35.46
N ARG A 51 0.38 -2.90 35.73
CA ARG A 51 -0.41 -4.10 35.98
C ARG A 51 -1.08 -4.03 37.36
N ARG A 52 -0.42 -3.43 38.35
CA ARG A 52 -1.03 -3.18 39.67
C ARG A 52 -2.25 -2.28 39.56
N VAL A 53 -2.20 -1.19 38.78
CA VAL A 53 -3.36 -0.30 38.55
C VAL A 53 -4.55 -1.09 38.01
N VAL A 54 -4.36 -1.82 36.90
CA VAL A 54 -5.45 -2.61 36.28
C VAL A 54 -5.96 -3.71 37.22
N SER A 55 -5.06 -4.39 37.93
CA SER A 55 -5.44 -5.44 38.88
C SER A 55 -6.22 -4.86 40.05
N ALA A 56 -5.82 -3.71 40.58
CA ALA A 56 -6.51 -3.02 41.67
C ALA A 56 -7.95 -2.67 41.31
N HIS A 57 -8.18 -2.06 40.14
CA HIS A 57 -9.53 -1.77 39.64
C HIS A 57 -10.39 -3.02 39.49
N TRP A 58 -9.82 -4.07 38.89
CA TRP A 58 -10.54 -5.32 38.69
C TRP A 58 -10.91 -6.01 40.01
N LEU A 59 -9.99 -6.02 40.98
CA LEU A 59 -10.22 -6.58 42.31
C LEU A 59 -11.32 -5.83 43.06
N ALA A 60 -11.29 -4.49 43.03
CA ALA A 60 -12.32 -3.67 43.67
C ALA A 60 -13.69 -3.85 43.00
N GLN A 61 -13.77 -3.83 41.66
CA GLN A 61 -15.03 -4.04 40.93
C GLN A 61 -15.63 -5.42 41.22
N ARG A 62 -14.79 -6.46 41.25
CA ARG A 62 -15.23 -7.83 41.56
C ARG A 62 -15.69 -7.96 43.00
N ALA A 63 -15.02 -7.29 43.95
CA ALA A 63 -15.42 -7.31 45.34
C ALA A 63 -16.75 -6.56 45.56
N LEU A 64 -16.96 -5.43 44.88
CA LEU A 64 -18.23 -4.70 44.90
C LEU A 64 -19.38 -5.52 44.31
N ALA A 65 -19.18 -6.15 43.15
CA ALA A 65 -20.21 -7.01 42.55
C ALA A 65 -20.56 -8.23 43.43
N ALA A 66 -19.63 -8.69 44.28
CA ALA A 66 -19.89 -9.76 45.23
C ALA A 66 -20.51 -9.26 46.56
N GLY A 67 -20.55 -7.95 46.78
CA GLY A 67 -21.12 -7.30 47.97
C GLY A 67 -22.55 -6.80 47.77
N GLU A 68 -23.11 -6.88 46.55
CA GLU A 68 -24.53 -6.60 46.27
C GLU A 68 -25.41 -7.60 47.04
N GLY A 69 -25.92 -7.17 48.21
CA GLY A 69 -26.73 -8.00 49.11
C GLY A 69 -26.21 -8.13 50.56
N ALA A 70 -25.09 -7.50 50.90
CA ALA A 70 -24.61 -7.40 52.29
C ALA A 70 -25.40 -6.36 53.11
N ASP A 71 -25.53 -6.58 54.42
CA ASP A 71 -26.13 -5.62 55.36
C ASP A 71 -25.43 -4.25 55.25
N PRO A 72 -26.17 -3.14 55.02
CA PRO A 72 -25.57 -1.82 54.72
C PRO A 72 -24.55 -1.33 55.75
N GLY A 73 -24.72 -1.69 57.03
CA GLY A 73 -23.81 -1.31 58.11
C GLY A 73 -22.42 -1.96 58.04
N HIS A 74 -22.30 -3.11 57.34
CA HIS A 74 -21.06 -3.91 57.27
C HIS A 74 -20.55 -4.12 55.83
N ALA A 75 -21.26 -3.58 54.84
CA ALA A 75 -20.97 -3.78 53.42
C ALA A 75 -19.54 -3.35 53.04
N TYR A 76 -19.08 -2.19 53.54
CA TYR A 76 -17.72 -1.71 53.25
C TYR A 76 -16.63 -2.60 53.86
N ALA A 77 -16.79 -3.02 55.13
CA ALA A 77 -15.84 -3.90 55.80
C ALA A 77 -15.75 -5.28 55.11
N TYR A 78 -16.89 -5.82 54.65
CA TYR A 78 -16.94 -7.04 53.87
C TYR A 78 -16.20 -6.92 52.53
N VAL A 79 -16.46 -5.85 51.77
CA VAL A 79 -15.81 -5.61 50.47
C VAL A 79 -14.31 -5.37 50.66
N ARG A 80 -13.90 -4.62 51.69
CA ARG A 80 -12.48 -4.41 52.06
C ARG A 80 -11.77 -5.74 52.33
N LEU A 81 -12.36 -6.61 53.14
CA LEU A 81 -11.81 -7.94 53.40
C LEU A 81 -11.60 -8.74 52.11
N ARG A 82 -12.59 -8.71 51.20
CA ARG A 82 -12.51 -9.39 49.91
C ARG A 82 -11.39 -8.83 49.01
N VAL A 83 -11.21 -7.51 49.02
CA VAL A 83 -10.13 -6.83 48.29
C VAL A 83 -8.77 -7.24 48.85
N VAL A 84 -8.58 -7.15 50.18
CA VAL A 84 -7.31 -7.52 50.84
C VAL A 84 -6.97 -8.98 50.58
N ARG A 85 -7.92 -9.91 50.80
CA ARG A 85 -7.73 -11.34 50.51
C ARG A 85 -7.30 -11.57 49.06
N SER A 86 -7.99 -10.95 48.10
CA SER A 86 -7.70 -11.18 46.69
C SER A 86 -6.38 -10.53 46.25
N ALA A 87 -6.00 -9.40 46.85
CA ALA A 87 -4.71 -8.75 46.60
C ALA A 87 -3.53 -9.57 47.16
N LEU A 88 -3.69 -10.18 48.34
CA LEU A 88 -2.71 -11.10 48.92
C LEU A 88 -2.59 -12.38 48.06
N GLU A 89 -3.72 -12.96 47.61
CA GLU A 89 -3.72 -14.12 46.71
C GLU A 89 -3.04 -13.86 45.36
N ALA A 90 -3.19 -12.64 44.83
CA ALA A 90 -2.55 -12.22 43.58
C ALA A 90 -1.02 -12.10 43.71
N GLY A 91 -0.50 -11.93 44.93
CA GLY A 91 0.93 -11.88 45.23
C GLY A 91 1.59 -13.23 45.50
N LEU A 92 0.82 -14.32 45.60
CA LEU A 92 1.37 -15.65 45.88
C LEU A 92 2.16 -16.20 44.67
N PRO A 93 3.30 -16.88 44.90
CA PRO A 93 4.05 -17.51 43.82
C PRO A 93 3.23 -18.59 43.13
N LEU A 94 3.31 -18.63 41.80
CA LEU A 94 2.70 -19.67 40.96
C LEU A 94 3.49 -20.98 41.13
N LEU A 95 3.17 -21.76 42.15
CA LEU A 95 3.78 -23.09 42.36
C LEU A 95 3.29 -24.06 41.26
N ARG A 96 4.23 -24.84 40.71
CA ARG A 96 4.08 -25.68 39.50
C ARG A 96 2.92 -26.71 39.51
N PHE A 97 2.33 -26.99 40.69
CA PHE A 97 1.27 -27.99 40.87
C PHE A 97 0.01 -27.46 41.56
N ALA A 98 -0.05 -26.16 41.90
CA ALA A 98 -1.25 -25.56 42.46
C ALA A 98 -2.11 -24.97 41.34
N ARG A 99 -3.43 -25.23 41.35
CA ARG A 99 -4.35 -24.56 40.41
C ARG A 99 -4.30 -23.06 40.68
N PRO A 100 -3.92 -22.23 39.70
CA PRO A 100 -3.81 -20.80 39.93
C PRO A 100 -5.18 -20.20 40.23
N ARG A 101 -5.25 -19.31 41.21
CA ARG A 101 -6.51 -18.67 41.58
C ARG A 101 -6.84 -17.58 40.56
N ARG A 102 -8.13 -17.37 40.30
CA ARG A 102 -8.60 -16.35 39.33
C ARG A 102 -8.06 -14.95 39.63
N ALA A 103 -7.75 -14.65 40.90
CA ALA A 103 -7.15 -13.38 41.30
C ALA A 103 -5.75 -13.09 40.71
N GLN A 104 -5.03 -14.12 40.27
CA GLN A 104 -3.68 -14.00 39.71
C GLN A 104 -3.68 -13.61 38.22
N PHE A 105 -4.84 -13.66 37.56
CA PHE A 105 -5.03 -13.34 36.15
C PHE A 105 -6.15 -12.30 35.97
N PRO A 106 -5.85 -11.00 36.10
CA PRO A 106 -6.82 -9.97 35.72
C PRO A 106 -7.16 -10.14 34.23
N PRO A 107 -8.43 -9.97 33.83
CA PRO A 107 -8.83 -10.00 32.43
C PRO A 107 -8.08 -8.92 31.65
N LEU A 108 -7.85 -9.18 30.36
CA LEU A 108 -7.34 -8.18 29.42
C LEU A 108 -8.40 -7.09 29.28
N VAL A 109 -8.35 -6.07 30.15
CA VAL A 109 -9.09 -4.81 29.93
C VAL A 109 -8.74 -4.29 28.53
N PRO A 110 -9.66 -3.60 27.82
CA PRO A 110 -9.39 -3.08 26.50
C PRO A 110 -8.20 -2.12 26.55
N GLN A 111 -7.02 -2.63 26.19
CA GLN A 111 -5.80 -1.82 26.11
C GLN A 111 -5.85 -1.05 24.81
N VAL A 112 -6.05 0.27 24.91
CA VAL A 112 -5.99 1.16 23.74
C VAL A 112 -4.59 1.04 23.13
N TRP A 113 -4.54 0.54 21.91
CA TRP A 113 -3.28 0.25 21.22
C TRP A 113 -2.51 1.57 21.02
N GLY A 114 -1.33 1.68 21.65
CA GLY A 114 -0.46 2.87 21.51
C GLY A 114 -0.44 3.84 22.71
N LEU A 115 -1.29 3.65 23.72
CA LEU A 115 -1.31 4.48 24.93
C LEU A 115 -1.03 3.64 26.19
N ARG A 116 -0.34 4.23 27.18
CA ARG A 116 -0.14 3.63 28.51
C ARG A 116 -0.63 4.59 29.57
N LEU A 117 -1.42 4.06 30.50
CA LEU A 117 -1.83 4.73 31.72
C LEU A 117 -0.70 4.59 32.76
N PHE A 118 -0.29 5.72 33.33
CA PHE A 118 0.68 5.77 34.42
C PHE A 118 0.05 6.53 35.60
N PRO A 119 0.27 6.08 36.85
CA PRO A 119 -0.03 6.92 38.00
C PRO A 119 0.84 8.20 37.98
N HIS A 120 0.46 9.20 38.77
CA HIS A 120 1.24 10.42 38.95
C HIS A 120 2.69 10.11 39.37
N SER A 121 3.62 10.98 38.96
CA SER A 121 5.04 10.83 39.31
C SER A 121 5.28 11.13 40.80
N CYS A 122 5.78 10.15 41.54
CA CYS A 122 6.25 10.30 42.93
C CYS A 122 7.27 11.41 43.11
N GLY A 123 7.15 12.15 44.21
CA GLY A 123 8.25 12.84 44.85
C GLY A 123 9.22 11.87 45.54
N ALA A 124 10.21 12.41 46.22
CA ALA A 124 11.27 11.61 46.85
C ALA A 124 10.76 10.77 48.04
N GLU A 125 9.82 11.32 48.82
CA GLU A 125 9.25 10.65 49.99
C GLU A 125 8.31 9.50 49.60
N GLU A 126 7.48 9.68 48.57
CA GLU A 126 6.59 8.63 48.07
C GLU A 126 7.40 7.49 47.41
N LEU A 127 8.50 7.82 46.75
CA LEU A 127 9.40 6.80 46.21
C LEU A 127 10.08 5.99 47.32
N ALA A 128 10.49 6.65 48.41
CA ALA A 128 11.05 5.97 49.58
C ALA A 128 10.01 5.05 50.25
N LEU A 129 8.76 5.50 50.38
CA LEU A 129 7.65 4.66 50.86
C LEU A 129 7.38 3.46 49.94
N GLU A 130 7.36 3.65 48.62
CA GLU A 130 7.17 2.54 47.68
C GLU A 130 8.30 1.50 47.78
N GLN A 131 9.55 1.94 47.98
CA GLN A 131 10.69 1.06 48.21
C GLN A 131 10.59 0.31 49.54
N ALA A 132 10.20 1.00 50.62
CA ALA A 132 10.00 0.38 51.93
C ALA A 132 8.90 -0.68 51.89
N LEU A 133 7.73 -0.36 51.30
CA LEU A 133 6.64 -1.32 51.10
C LEU A 133 7.06 -2.51 50.22
N ALA A 134 7.93 -2.29 49.24
CA ALA A 134 8.46 -3.36 48.41
C ALA A 134 9.39 -4.33 49.16
N GLY A 135 10.02 -3.88 50.24
CA GLY A 135 10.93 -4.67 51.07
C GLY A 135 10.24 -5.61 52.06
N VAL A 136 8.98 -5.36 52.42
CA VAL A 136 8.24 -6.15 53.41
C VAL A 136 7.29 -7.19 52.78
N SER A 137 6.84 -8.14 53.58
CA SER A 137 5.87 -9.16 53.15
C SER A 137 4.51 -8.58 52.71
N GLY A 138 3.76 -9.35 51.91
CA GLY A 138 2.41 -8.97 51.49
C GLY A 138 1.45 -8.71 52.67
N PRO A 139 1.39 -9.61 53.67
CA PRO A 139 0.63 -9.37 54.89
C PRO A 139 1.08 -8.12 55.65
N SER A 140 2.38 -7.85 55.74
CA SER A 140 2.90 -6.63 56.38
C SER A 140 2.49 -5.35 55.65
N ARG A 141 2.56 -5.32 54.30
CA ARG A 141 1.99 -4.21 53.52
C ARG A 141 0.50 -4.02 53.79
N ALA A 142 -0.27 -5.10 53.86
CA ALA A 142 -1.70 -5.02 54.18
C ALA A 142 -1.93 -4.46 55.59
N ALA A 143 -1.15 -4.88 56.58
CA ALA A 143 -1.21 -4.34 57.94
C ALA A 143 -0.96 -2.82 57.95
N HIS A 144 0.14 -2.37 57.32
CA HIS A 144 0.52 -0.96 57.25
C HIS A 144 -0.55 -0.12 56.53
N VAL A 145 -1.12 -0.63 55.43
CA VAL A 145 -2.19 0.04 54.68
C VAL A 145 -3.49 0.12 55.47
N LEU A 146 -3.87 -0.94 56.20
CA LEU A 146 -5.09 -0.94 57.02
C LEU A 146 -4.96 0.01 58.24
N ARG A 147 -3.79 0.09 58.88
CA ARG A 147 -3.55 1.09 59.93
C ARG A 147 -3.62 2.51 59.38
N GLY A 148 -2.97 2.77 58.25
CA GLY A 148 -2.81 4.14 57.74
C GLY A 148 -3.98 4.69 56.94
N LEU A 149 -4.55 3.91 56.01
CA LEU A 149 -5.67 4.36 55.14
C LEU A 149 -7.04 4.07 55.73
N GLU A 150 -7.17 2.99 56.50
CA GLU A 150 -8.44 2.56 57.08
C GLU A 150 -8.59 2.92 58.55
N GLY A 151 -7.51 3.37 59.21
CA GLY A 151 -7.52 3.83 60.60
C GLY A 151 -7.84 2.73 61.62
N LEU A 152 -7.66 1.46 61.24
CA LEU A 152 -7.98 0.31 62.09
C LEU A 152 -6.93 0.14 63.19
N ASP A 153 -7.38 -0.29 64.37
CA ASP A 153 -6.48 -0.66 65.45
C ASP A 153 -5.82 -2.03 65.22
N ASP A 154 -4.82 -2.38 66.03
CA ASP A 154 -4.05 -3.60 65.86
C ASP A 154 -4.88 -4.89 66.01
N ALA A 155 -5.94 -4.85 66.83
CA ALA A 155 -6.83 -5.99 67.01
C ALA A 155 -7.73 -6.18 65.78
N GLU A 156 -8.26 -5.08 65.24
CA GLU A 156 -9.05 -5.07 64.01
C GLU A 156 -8.22 -5.49 62.79
N VAL A 157 -6.97 -5.03 62.67
CA VAL A 157 -6.06 -5.44 61.59
C VAL A 157 -5.75 -6.93 61.69
N CYS A 158 -5.46 -7.45 62.89
CA CYS A 158 -5.31 -8.90 63.09
C CYS A 158 -6.54 -9.66 62.58
N GLY A 159 -7.74 -9.21 62.96
CA GLY A 159 -8.99 -9.85 62.54
C GLY A 159 -9.19 -9.85 61.02
N VAL A 160 -8.87 -8.73 60.34
CA VAL A 160 -8.97 -8.65 58.87
C VAL A 160 -7.94 -9.57 58.19
N LEU A 161 -6.70 -9.62 58.68
CA LEU A 161 -5.65 -10.47 58.11
C LEU A 161 -5.90 -11.95 58.33
N GLU A 162 -6.36 -12.33 59.53
CA GLU A 162 -6.79 -13.70 59.86
C GLU A 162 -7.94 -14.13 58.94
N ALA A 163 -8.97 -13.28 58.84
CA ALA A 163 -10.08 -13.52 57.92
C ALA A 163 -9.60 -13.55 56.46
N ALA A 164 -8.53 -12.85 56.08
CA ALA A 164 -7.94 -12.93 54.75
C ALA A 164 -7.14 -14.22 54.51
N GLY A 165 -6.92 -15.05 55.53
CA GLY A 165 -6.18 -16.32 55.45
C GLY A 165 -4.67 -16.18 55.68
N VAL A 166 -4.23 -15.12 56.37
CA VAL A 166 -2.84 -14.96 56.80
C VAL A 166 -2.58 -15.86 58.01
N ALA A 167 -1.53 -16.69 57.93
CA ALA A 167 -1.23 -17.68 58.96
C ALA A 167 -0.76 -17.07 60.30
N ASP A 168 0.00 -15.97 60.26
CA ASP A 168 0.46 -15.25 61.45
C ASP A 168 0.25 -13.73 61.29
N PRO A 169 -0.92 -13.20 61.68
CA PRO A 169 -1.23 -11.77 61.61
C PRO A 169 -0.34 -10.91 62.53
N ARG A 170 0.09 -11.44 63.68
CA ARG A 170 0.90 -10.68 64.65
C ARG A 170 2.32 -10.47 64.14
N ALA A 171 2.92 -11.47 63.50
CA ALA A 171 4.20 -11.30 62.82
C ALA A 171 4.13 -10.24 61.70
N ALA A 172 3.01 -10.18 60.96
CA ALA A 172 2.81 -9.17 59.92
C ALA A 172 2.74 -7.74 60.47
N LEU A 173 2.12 -7.55 61.64
CA LEU A 173 2.11 -6.25 62.35
C LEU A 173 3.50 -5.85 62.84
N LEU A 174 4.24 -6.78 63.46
CA LEU A 174 5.61 -6.52 63.92
C LEU A 174 6.55 -6.17 62.76
N GLU A 175 6.41 -6.83 61.61
CA GLU A 175 7.18 -6.48 60.40
C GLU A 175 6.75 -5.11 59.85
N ALA A 176 5.45 -4.76 59.96
CA ALA A 176 4.95 -3.45 59.54
C ALA A 176 5.44 -2.29 60.44
N ASP A 177 5.76 -2.55 61.71
CA ASP A 177 6.34 -1.55 62.63
C ASP A 177 7.74 -1.08 62.18
N ALA A 178 8.43 -1.85 61.32
CA ALA A 178 9.69 -1.43 60.72
C ALA A 178 9.52 -0.32 59.66
N LEU A 179 8.30 -0.03 59.21
CA LEU A 179 8.00 1.03 58.25
C LEU A 179 7.83 2.37 58.99
N THR A 180 8.82 3.24 58.88
CA THR A 180 8.87 4.55 59.57
C THR A 180 8.20 5.69 58.81
N ALA A 181 7.71 5.44 57.60
CA ALA A 181 7.10 6.46 56.76
C ALA A 181 5.72 6.90 57.32
N PRO A 182 5.41 8.21 57.31
CA PRO A 182 4.14 8.71 57.83
C PRO A 182 2.95 8.23 56.99
N TYR A 183 1.87 7.80 57.66
CA TYR A 183 0.66 7.28 57.00
C TYR A 183 0.00 8.28 56.04
N THR A 184 0.26 9.59 56.21
CA THR A 184 -0.24 10.65 55.32
C THR A 184 0.21 10.45 53.87
N LEU A 185 1.38 9.85 53.65
CA LEU A 185 1.88 9.53 52.30
C LEU A 185 1.05 8.45 51.59
N LEU A 186 0.37 7.56 52.31
CA LEU A 186 -0.52 6.57 51.68
C LEU A 186 -1.74 7.25 51.02
N ALA A 187 -2.11 8.45 51.50
CA ALA A 187 -3.21 9.23 50.96
C ALA A 187 -2.80 10.09 49.74
N SER A 188 -1.52 10.08 49.36
CA SER A 188 -0.98 10.91 48.27
C SER A 188 -1.52 10.52 46.89
N PRO A 189 -1.72 11.48 45.96
CA PRO A 189 -2.27 11.21 44.62
C PRO A 189 -1.45 10.22 43.77
N GLU A 190 -0.16 10.02 44.07
CA GLU A 190 0.72 9.09 43.37
C GLU A 190 0.40 7.63 43.65
N PHE A 191 -0.26 7.36 44.78
CA PHE A 191 -0.80 6.05 45.12
C PHE A 191 -2.26 5.90 44.73
N ASP A 192 -2.89 6.92 44.11
CA ASP A 192 -4.27 6.87 43.65
C ASP A 192 -4.39 6.30 42.23
N PRO A 193 -4.87 5.06 42.06
CA PRO A 193 -5.01 4.46 40.74
C PRO A 193 -6.17 5.05 39.94
N CYS A 194 -7.07 5.83 40.56
CA CYS A 194 -8.14 6.55 39.88
C CYS A 194 -7.65 7.85 39.23
N SER A 195 -6.43 8.31 39.55
CA SER A 195 -5.81 9.51 38.97
C SER A 195 -4.65 9.12 38.04
N LEU A 196 -4.93 8.98 36.74
CA LEU A 196 -3.99 8.43 35.75
C LEU A 196 -3.62 9.44 34.66
N GLN A 197 -2.33 9.49 34.34
CA GLN A 197 -1.80 10.22 33.19
C GLN A 197 -1.69 9.28 31.97
N VAL A 198 -2.16 9.74 30.82
CA VAL A 198 -2.05 9.03 29.55
C VAL A 198 -0.75 9.45 28.86
N ARG A 199 0.16 8.50 28.60
CA ARG A 199 1.38 8.76 27.82
C ARG A 199 1.46 7.84 26.60
N PRO A 200 2.03 8.29 25.47
CA PRO A 200 2.28 7.44 24.32
C PRO A 200 3.23 6.30 24.70
N ALA A 201 2.95 5.08 24.22
CA ALA A 201 3.76 3.91 24.55
C ALA A 201 5.12 3.97 23.81
N ASP A 202 6.24 3.96 24.54
CA ASP A 202 7.60 4.01 23.97
C ASP A 202 7.83 2.94 22.89
N ALA A 203 7.87 3.40 21.63
CA ALA A 203 8.12 2.55 20.45
C ALA A 203 9.52 1.92 20.46
N ALA A 204 10.48 2.56 21.12
CA ALA A 204 11.90 2.18 21.12
C ALA A 204 12.20 0.87 21.89
N ARG A 205 11.43 0.51 22.93
CA ARG A 205 11.64 -0.75 23.69
C ARG A 205 11.05 -1.99 23.02
N ARG A 206 10.14 -1.81 22.06
CA ARG A 206 9.43 -2.91 21.37
C ARG A 206 10.35 -3.68 20.40
N GLY A 207 11.30 -2.98 19.78
CA GLY A 207 12.27 -3.60 18.87
C GLY A 207 13.29 -4.53 19.54
N ARG A 208 13.57 -4.36 20.84
CA ARG A 208 14.63 -5.13 21.54
C ARG A 208 14.13 -6.35 22.29
N ARG A 209 12.89 -6.36 22.82
CA ARG A 209 12.36 -7.53 23.57
C ARG A 209 11.69 -8.58 22.68
N GLY A 210 11.16 -8.21 21.52
CA GLY A 210 10.60 -9.17 20.55
C GLY A 210 11.65 -10.14 19.99
N ARG A 211 12.90 -9.68 19.86
CA ARG A 211 14.01 -10.48 19.32
C ARG A 211 14.51 -11.59 20.26
N ALA A 212 14.35 -11.43 21.58
CA ALA A 212 14.82 -12.40 22.56
C ALA A 212 13.81 -13.55 22.81
N VAL A 213 12.50 -13.27 22.70
CA VAL A 213 11.45 -14.29 22.88
C VAL A 213 11.34 -15.22 21.65
N LEU A 214 11.60 -14.69 20.45
CA LEU A 214 11.65 -15.48 19.21
C LEU A 214 12.81 -16.50 19.19
N ALA A 215 13.95 -16.18 19.80
CA ALA A 215 15.07 -17.11 19.91
C ALA A 215 14.79 -18.28 20.87
N GLY A 216 14.08 -18.02 21.98
CA GLY A 216 13.74 -19.05 22.98
C GLY A 216 12.63 -20.01 22.54
N LEU A 217 11.61 -19.52 21.83
CA LEU A 217 10.52 -20.35 21.30
C LEU A 217 10.98 -21.23 20.11
N GLY A 218 11.98 -20.80 19.34
CA GLY A 218 12.56 -21.60 18.27
C GLY A 218 13.18 -22.91 18.77
N ALA A 219 13.90 -22.88 19.89
CA ALA A 219 14.58 -24.06 20.44
C ALA A 219 13.60 -25.12 20.99
N ALA A 220 12.51 -24.70 21.64
CA ALA A 220 11.52 -25.62 22.20
C ALA A 220 10.63 -26.28 21.11
N VAL A 221 10.34 -25.56 20.03
CA VAL A 221 9.59 -26.11 18.88
C VAL A 221 10.41 -27.16 18.14
N VAL A 222 11.73 -26.93 17.95
CA VAL A 222 12.63 -27.89 17.29
C VAL A 222 12.71 -29.22 18.05
N CYS A 223 12.79 -29.19 19.39
CA CYS A 223 12.79 -30.42 20.19
C CYS A 223 11.43 -31.13 20.24
N GLY A 224 10.31 -30.40 20.15
CA GLY A 224 8.97 -30.98 20.09
C GLY A 224 8.63 -31.60 18.74
N THR A 225 9.14 -31.05 17.63
CA THR A 225 8.84 -31.52 16.27
C THR A 225 9.59 -32.79 15.86
N LEU A 226 10.68 -33.16 16.55
CA LEU A 226 11.45 -34.38 16.21
C LEU A 226 10.83 -35.68 16.75
N MET A 227 9.85 -35.61 17.66
CA MET A 227 9.27 -36.81 18.30
C MET A 227 7.89 -37.25 17.77
N LEU A 228 7.21 -36.46 16.92
CA LEU A 228 5.79 -36.73 16.59
C LEU A 228 5.37 -36.52 15.11
N ALA A 229 6.26 -36.56 14.13
CA ALA A 229 5.85 -36.56 12.73
C ALA A 229 6.47 -37.72 11.93
N PRO A 230 5.67 -38.67 11.42
CA PRO A 230 5.97 -39.28 10.13
C PRO A 230 5.86 -38.17 9.07
N GLY A 231 6.85 -38.11 8.19
CA GLY A 231 7.00 -37.03 7.23
C GLY A 231 5.83 -36.93 6.25
N ASP A 232 5.33 -35.71 6.06
CA ASP A 232 5.08 -35.14 4.74
C ASP A 232 4.89 -33.61 4.86
N GLY A 233 5.63 -32.88 4.03
CA GLY A 233 5.88 -31.45 4.20
C GLY A 233 4.75 -30.50 3.80
N LEU A 234 4.67 -29.40 4.57
CA LEU A 234 4.35 -28.01 4.21
C LEU A 234 3.30 -27.77 3.10
N GLY A 235 2.07 -27.41 3.49
CA GLY A 235 1.04 -26.91 2.57
C GLY A 235 -0.14 -26.18 3.23
N GLY A 236 0.03 -24.88 3.53
CA GLY A 236 -1.05 -23.87 3.61
C GLY A 236 -1.87 -23.78 4.91
N PRO A 237 -2.31 -22.56 5.33
CA PRO A 237 -3.24 -22.40 6.45
C PRO A 237 -4.62 -23.01 6.10
N GLY A 238 -5.16 -23.81 7.01
CA GLY A 238 -6.38 -24.57 6.83
C GLY A 238 -7.66 -23.73 6.60
N PRO A 239 -8.77 -24.39 6.20
CA PRO A 239 -10.03 -23.75 5.75
C PRO A 239 -10.76 -22.90 6.80
N ALA A 240 -10.33 -22.88 8.06
CA ALA A 240 -11.01 -22.21 9.16
C ALA A 240 -10.90 -20.67 9.17
N SER A 241 -10.16 -20.07 8.23
CA SER A 241 -9.95 -18.60 8.15
C SER A 241 -10.26 -18.03 6.75
N ALA A 242 -11.12 -18.71 5.98
CA ALA A 242 -11.52 -18.26 4.66
C ALA A 242 -12.79 -17.37 4.73
N PRO A 243 -12.83 -16.19 4.07
CA PRO A 243 -14.02 -15.34 4.06
C PRO A 243 -15.22 -16.06 3.42
N LEU A 244 -16.44 -15.76 3.88
CA LEU A 244 -17.66 -16.55 3.57
C LEU A 244 -17.89 -16.82 2.07
N TYR A 245 -17.51 -15.90 1.17
CA TYR A 245 -17.65 -16.10 -0.28
C TYR A 245 -16.75 -17.21 -0.86
N SER A 246 -15.65 -17.57 -0.19
CA SER A 246 -14.74 -18.65 -0.61
C SER A 246 -15.27 -20.06 -0.30
N GLN A 247 -16.37 -20.16 0.46
CA GLN A 247 -17.06 -21.43 0.73
C GLN A 247 -18.08 -21.78 -0.36
N HIS A 248 -18.41 -20.84 -1.27
CA HIS A 248 -19.25 -21.15 -2.42
C HIS A 248 -18.56 -22.13 -3.36
N HIS A 249 -19.30 -23.13 -3.83
CA HIS A 249 -18.79 -24.16 -4.75
C HIS A 249 -18.17 -23.58 -6.03
N SER A 250 -18.72 -22.49 -6.57
CA SER A 250 -18.15 -21.79 -7.73
C SER A 250 -16.77 -21.17 -7.43
N ALA A 251 -16.59 -20.59 -6.25
CA ALA A 251 -15.32 -20.04 -5.81
C ALA A 251 -14.30 -21.15 -5.55
N GLN A 252 -14.70 -22.27 -4.94
CA GLN A 252 -13.82 -23.42 -4.74
C GLN A 252 -13.37 -24.04 -6.06
N ARG A 253 -14.31 -24.20 -7.01
CA ARG A 253 -14.01 -24.72 -8.35
C ARG A 253 -13.09 -23.79 -9.14
N ALA A 254 -13.17 -22.48 -8.94
CA ALA A 254 -12.24 -21.52 -9.54
C ALA A 254 -10.79 -21.69 -9.04
N LEU A 255 -10.60 -22.30 -7.86
CA LEU A 255 -9.29 -22.56 -7.25
C LEU A 255 -8.77 -23.98 -7.49
N ASP A 256 -9.53 -24.81 -8.21
CA ASP A 256 -9.12 -26.17 -8.57
C ASP A 256 -8.28 -26.17 -9.86
N PRO A 257 -7.00 -26.59 -9.81
CA PRO A 257 -6.17 -26.73 -11.00
C PRO A 257 -6.75 -27.66 -12.07
N ALA A 258 -7.57 -28.65 -11.69
CA ALA A 258 -8.21 -29.56 -12.64
C ALA A 258 -9.36 -28.90 -13.40
N ALA A 259 -9.96 -27.84 -12.84
CA ALA A 259 -11.03 -27.07 -13.48
C ALA A 259 -10.51 -26.00 -14.46
N LEU A 260 -9.20 -25.76 -14.53
CA LEU A 260 -8.59 -24.78 -15.44
C LEU A 260 -9.01 -25.03 -16.89
N ARG A 261 -9.45 -23.98 -17.58
CA ARG A 261 -9.76 -24.06 -19.00
C ARG A 261 -8.47 -24.17 -19.81
N ARG A 262 -8.30 -25.28 -20.52
CA ARG A 262 -7.15 -25.53 -21.39
C ARG A 262 -7.58 -25.44 -22.85
N VAL A 263 -6.89 -24.60 -23.63
CA VAL A 263 -7.24 -24.38 -25.04
C VAL A 263 -6.30 -25.18 -25.93
N PRO A 264 -6.81 -25.98 -26.89
CA PRO A 264 -5.98 -26.75 -27.81
C PRO A 264 -5.13 -25.88 -28.75
N ALA A 265 -3.93 -26.36 -29.13
CA ALA A 265 -2.94 -25.67 -29.96
C ALA A 265 -3.49 -25.05 -31.26
N GLY A 266 -4.47 -25.69 -31.90
CA GLY A 266 -5.03 -25.27 -33.18
C GLY A 266 -6.28 -24.40 -33.12
N ARG A 267 -6.83 -24.11 -31.93
CA ARG A 267 -8.16 -23.48 -31.80
C ARG A 267 -8.25 -22.12 -32.51
N TRP A 268 -7.18 -21.33 -32.47
CA TRP A 268 -7.12 -20.01 -33.09
C TRP A 268 -7.22 -20.03 -34.62
N ARG A 269 -6.87 -21.13 -35.30
CA ARG A 269 -6.86 -21.19 -36.78
C ARG A 269 -8.24 -21.14 -37.41
N GLY A 270 -9.26 -21.65 -36.70
CA GLY A 270 -10.65 -21.69 -37.17
C GLY A 270 -11.58 -20.79 -36.36
N SER A 271 -11.03 -19.89 -35.54
CA SER A 271 -11.83 -18.96 -34.74
C SER A 271 -11.99 -17.65 -35.51
N GLU A 272 -13.21 -17.11 -35.52
CA GLU A 272 -13.48 -15.77 -36.03
C GLU A 272 -12.87 -14.69 -35.12
N ARG A 273 -12.80 -14.98 -33.82
CA ARG A 273 -12.19 -14.10 -32.82
C ARG A 273 -10.76 -14.54 -32.54
N THR A 274 -9.82 -13.61 -32.71
CA THR A 274 -8.39 -13.84 -32.51
C THR A 274 -7.91 -12.95 -31.37
N ASP A 275 -7.91 -13.47 -30.14
CA ASP A 275 -7.46 -12.78 -28.93
C ASP A 275 -7.02 -13.80 -27.85
N PHE A 276 -6.88 -13.38 -26.59
CA PHE A 276 -6.49 -14.26 -25.48
C PHE A 276 -7.44 -15.45 -25.25
N THR A 277 -8.71 -15.39 -25.66
CA THR A 277 -9.67 -16.49 -25.48
C THR A 277 -9.31 -17.74 -26.30
N VAL A 278 -8.55 -17.57 -27.38
CA VAL A 278 -8.11 -18.67 -28.26
C VAL A 278 -6.62 -18.97 -28.17
N TRP A 279 -5.92 -18.34 -27.24
CA TRP A 279 -4.53 -18.67 -26.93
C TRP A 279 -4.43 -20.10 -26.38
N PRO A 280 -3.63 -20.97 -27.01
CA PRO A 280 -3.46 -22.32 -26.53
C PRO A 280 -2.65 -22.35 -25.23
N THR A 281 -2.92 -23.36 -24.42
CA THR A 281 -2.13 -23.63 -23.21
C THR A 281 -0.72 -24.07 -23.61
N ARG A 282 0.32 -23.33 -23.19
CA ARG A 282 1.73 -23.58 -23.55
C ARG A 282 2.65 -23.64 -22.32
N GLY A 283 3.85 -24.16 -22.48
CA GLY A 283 4.86 -24.28 -21.42
C GLY A 283 5.01 -25.69 -20.86
N ASP A 284 6.18 -25.94 -20.28
CA ASP A 284 6.66 -27.24 -19.77
C ASP A 284 6.10 -27.60 -18.39
N ARG A 285 5.51 -26.64 -17.66
CA ARG A 285 4.92 -26.84 -16.32
C ARG A 285 3.40 -26.81 -16.33
N THR A 286 2.75 -26.95 -17.49
CA THR A 286 1.29 -26.95 -17.60
C THR A 286 0.61 -28.12 -16.86
N GLY A 287 1.32 -29.22 -16.59
CA GLY A 287 0.86 -30.34 -15.77
C GLY A 287 1.21 -30.24 -14.28
N ASP A 288 2.02 -29.25 -13.86
CA ASP A 288 2.45 -29.12 -12.47
C ASP A 288 1.31 -28.62 -11.59
N THR A 289 0.54 -29.57 -11.06
CA THR A 289 -0.63 -29.28 -10.23
C THR A 289 -0.25 -28.57 -8.92
N ARG A 290 0.98 -28.76 -8.41
CA ARG A 290 1.44 -28.09 -7.18
C ARG A 290 1.69 -26.61 -7.45
N LEU A 291 2.39 -26.29 -8.54
CA LEU A 291 2.60 -24.90 -8.99
C LEU A 291 1.27 -24.21 -9.28
N LEU A 292 0.38 -24.84 -10.05
CA LEU A 292 -0.91 -24.27 -10.42
C LEU A 292 -1.80 -24.01 -9.20
N ARG A 293 -1.79 -24.91 -8.21
CA ARG A 293 -2.51 -24.72 -6.95
C ARG A 293 -1.98 -23.53 -6.16
N ARG A 294 -0.64 -23.37 -6.07
CA ARG A 294 -0.04 -22.20 -5.42
C ARG A 294 -0.41 -20.91 -6.12
N ALA A 295 -0.33 -20.89 -7.45
CA ALA A 295 -0.67 -19.73 -8.26
C ALA A 295 -2.14 -19.30 -8.09
N LEU A 296 -3.08 -20.26 -8.12
CA LEU A 296 -4.50 -20.00 -7.88
C LEU A 296 -4.77 -19.55 -6.45
N ALA A 297 -4.12 -20.15 -5.45
CA ALA A 297 -4.23 -19.74 -4.06
C ALA A 297 -3.71 -18.31 -3.83
N ALA A 298 -2.56 -17.97 -4.43
CA ALA A 298 -1.99 -16.63 -4.37
C ALA A 298 -2.89 -15.60 -5.05
N TRP A 299 -3.53 -15.94 -6.18
CA TRP A 299 -4.53 -15.07 -6.79
C TRP A 299 -5.75 -14.88 -5.88
N ALA A 300 -6.29 -15.95 -5.31
CA ALA A 300 -7.46 -15.86 -4.44
C ALA A 300 -7.21 -14.99 -3.20
N ARG A 301 -6.05 -15.19 -2.57
CA ARG A 301 -5.62 -14.54 -1.33
C ARG A 301 -4.09 -14.43 -1.30
N PRO A 302 -3.53 -13.29 -1.75
CA PRO A 302 -2.09 -13.04 -1.68
C PRO A 302 -1.60 -13.12 -0.23
N GLY A 303 -0.65 -14.01 0.05
CA GLY A 303 0.01 -14.10 1.37
C GLY A 303 1.04 -12.99 1.58
N PRO A 304 1.60 -12.83 2.79
CA PRO A 304 2.60 -11.78 3.09
C PRO A 304 3.89 -11.87 2.26
N GLY A 305 4.19 -13.04 1.67
CA GLY A 305 5.30 -13.23 0.74
C GLY A 305 4.95 -13.00 -0.73
N VAL A 306 3.74 -12.54 -1.05
CA VAL A 306 3.28 -12.29 -2.43
C VAL A 306 3.18 -10.80 -2.68
N ALA A 307 4.04 -10.28 -3.55
CA ALA A 307 3.96 -8.91 -4.04
C ALA A 307 2.90 -8.82 -5.13
N ALA A 308 1.73 -8.27 -4.80
CA ALA A 308 0.65 -8.05 -5.75
C ALA A 308 0.77 -6.67 -6.43
N SER A 309 0.58 -6.60 -7.74
CA SER A 309 0.51 -5.35 -8.50
C SER A 309 -0.65 -5.38 -9.49
N ALA A 310 -1.34 -4.25 -9.66
CA ALA A 310 -2.45 -4.16 -10.61
C ALA A 310 -2.31 -2.92 -11.47
N THR A 311 -2.50 -3.11 -12.78
CA THR A 311 -2.61 -2.00 -13.73
C THR A 311 -3.80 -1.11 -13.35
N PRO A 312 -3.71 0.23 -13.39
CA PRO A 312 -4.78 1.12 -12.93
C PRO A 312 -6.17 0.80 -13.52
N GLY A 313 -7.17 0.65 -12.65
CA GLY A 313 -8.54 0.28 -13.05
C GLY A 313 -8.76 -1.20 -13.36
N THR A 314 -7.78 -2.06 -13.05
CA THR A 314 -7.92 -3.52 -13.11
C THR A 314 -8.38 -4.04 -11.75
N PRO A 315 -9.49 -4.79 -11.67
CA PRO A 315 -9.85 -5.50 -10.45
C PRO A 315 -8.74 -6.48 -10.05
N ASP A 316 -8.38 -6.55 -8.77
CA ASP A 316 -7.34 -7.41 -8.18
C ASP A 316 -7.93 -8.53 -7.30
N GLY A 317 -9.27 -8.64 -7.25
CA GLY A 317 -9.97 -9.69 -6.51
C GLY A 317 -9.79 -11.11 -7.06
N PRO A 318 -10.38 -12.13 -6.39
CA PRO A 318 -10.26 -13.53 -6.79
C PRO A 318 -10.81 -13.80 -8.20
N PRO A 319 -10.47 -14.95 -8.81
CA PRO A 319 -11.05 -15.33 -10.10
C PRO A 319 -12.57 -15.52 -9.98
N MET A 320 -13.32 -15.02 -10.98
CA MET A 320 -14.79 -15.09 -11.02
C MET A 320 -15.33 -16.49 -11.39
N GLY A 321 -14.44 -17.38 -11.81
CA GLY A 321 -14.71 -18.75 -12.25
C GLY A 321 -13.39 -19.41 -12.66
N PRO A 322 -13.40 -20.68 -13.09
CA PRO A 322 -12.18 -21.38 -13.50
C PRO A 322 -11.47 -20.64 -14.65
N PRO A 323 -10.27 -20.09 -14.41
CA PRO A 323 -9.59 -19.29 -15.43
C PRO A 323 -9.00 -20.16 -16.52
N GLN A 324 -8.73 -19.57 -17.67
CA GLN A 324 -7.96 -20.18 -18.74
C GLN A 324 -6.48 -20.16 -18.40
N LEU A 325 -5.81 -21.30 -18.60
CA LEU A 325 -4.36 -21.39 -18.50
C LEU A 325 -3.73 -21.01 -19.85
N LEU A 326 -3.06 -19.87 -19.92
CA LEU A 326 -2.34 -19.41 -21.11
C LEU A 326 -0.94 -20.02 -21.18
N TYR A 327 -0.21 -20.00 -20.06
CA TYR A 327 1.16 -20.50 -19.98
C TYR A 327 1.52 -20.98 -18.58
N ALA A 328 2.31 -22.04 -18.47
CA ALA A 328 3.01 -22.40 -17.24
C ALA A 328 4.37 -23.00 -17.59
N GLY A 329 5.45 -22.36 -17.15
CA GLY A 329 6.79 -22.84 -17.45
C GLY A 329 7.91 -22.07 -16.77
N GLU A 330 9.15 -22.54 -16.99
CA GLU A 330 10.35 -21.89 -16.46
C GLU A 330 10.82 -20.75 -17.37
N VAL A 331 11.01 -19.56 -16.80
CA VAL A 331 11.48 -18.37 -17.51
C VAL A 331 12.68 -17.78 -16.74
N GLY A 332 13.89 -18.14 -17.18
CA GLY A 332 15.11 -17.77 -16.46
C GLY A 332 15.11 -18.37 -15.04
N PRO A 333 15.31 -17.56 -13.97
CA PRO A 333 15.35 -18.06 -12.60
C PRO A 333 13.96 -18.25 -11.93
N ALA A 334 12.86 -18.08 -12.67
CA ALA A 334 11.50 -18.11 -12.10
C ALA A 334 10.61 -19.14 -12.80
N ALA A 335 9.71 -19.76 -12.04
CA ALA A 335 8.54 -20.46 -12.57
C ALA A 335 7.40 -19.46 -12.73
N VAL A 336 6.83 -19.38 -13.94
CA VAL A 336 5.80 -18.38 -14.30
C VAL A 336 4.52 -19.09 -14.74
N VAL A 337 3.38 -18.60 -14.25
CA VAL A 337 2.05 -19.03 -14.68
C VAL A 337 1.25 -17.82 -15.15
N MET A 338 0.63 -17.93 -16.32
CA MET A 338 -0.22 -16.91 -16.94
C MET A 338 -1.65 -17.42 -17.04
N PHE A 339 -2.58 -16.67 -16.46
CA PHE A 339 -4.01 -16.96 -16.53
C PHE A 339 -4.77 -15.88 -17.29
N HIS A 340 -5.96 -16.23 -17.77
CA HIS A 340 -6.94 -15.29 -18.32
C HIS A 340 -8.35 -15.66 -17.87
N ASP A 341 -9.09 -14.73 -17.26
CA ASP A 341 -10.46 -14.97 -16.77
C ASP A 341 -11.55 -14.42 -17.71
N GLY A 342 -11.17 -13.84 -18.85
CA GLY A 342 -12.08 -13.18 -19.79
C GLY A 342 -12.06 -11.65 -19.72
N LEU A 343 -11.61 -11.08 -18.60
CA LEU A 343 -11.49 -9.62 -18.41
C LEU A 343 -10.03 -9.19 -18.25
N ARG A 344 -9.23 -10.01 -17.58
CA ARG A 344 -7.84 -9.70 -17.22
C ARG A 344 -6.91 -10.89 -17.44
N VAL A 345 -5.66 -10.56 -17.68
CA VAL A 345 -4.53 -11.49 -17.60
C VAL A 345 -3.91 -11.36 -16.22
N VAL A 346 -3.55 -12.50 -15.64
CA VAL A 346 -2.88 -12.59 -14.35
C VAL A 346 -1.57 -13.34 -14.50
N ARG A 347 -0.48 -12.76 -14.03
CA ARG A 347 0.85 -13.38 -14.00
C ARG A 347 1.21 -13.73 -12.57
N TYR A 348 1.43 -15.00 -12.30
CA TYR A 348 2.09 -15.47 -11.08
C TYR A 348 3.53 -15.84 -11.40
N ALA A 349 4.49 -15.43 -10.57
CA ALA A 349 5.88 -15.82 -10.70
C ALA A 349 6.53 -16.08 -9.35
N GLU A 350 7.18 -17.23 -9.21
CA GLU A 350 7.94 -17.61 -8.02
C GLU A 350 9.37 -18.02 -8.40
N PRO A 351 10.35 -17.94 -7.48
CA PRO A 351 11.69 -18.48 -7.69
C PRO A 351 11.60 -19.96 -8.08
N ARG A 352 12.42 -20.40 -9.04
CA ARG A 352 12.42 -21.78 -9.56
C ARG A 352 12.50 -22.85 -8.47
N ASN A 353 13.25 -22.58 -7.40
CA ASN A 353 13.45 -23.51 -6.28
C ASN A 353 12.40 -23.35 -5.17
N ALA A 354 11.36 -22.53 -5.39
CA ALA A 354 10.35 -22.18 -4.41
C ALA A 354 10.92 -21.69 -3.06
N ASP A 355 12.08 -21.03 -3.08
CA ASP A 355 12.68 -20.42 -1.89
C ASP A 355 11.70 -19.39 -1.31
N PRO A 356 11.13 -19.63 -0.11
CA PRO A 356 10.17 -18.72 0.50
C PRO A 356 10.73 -17.31 0.75
N ALA A 357 12.05 -17.17 0.86
CA ALA A 357 12.71 -15.88 1.04
C ALA A 357 12.67 -15.01 -0.23
N GLY A 358 12.53 -15.61 -1.41
CA GLY A 358 12.46 -14.90 -2.68
C GLY A 358 11.09 -14.26 -2.96
N GLY A 359 10.05 -14.65 -2.21
CA GLY A 359 8.66 -14.21 -2.41
C GLY A 359 8.08 -14.64 -3.77
N ALA A 360 6.80 -14.39 -3.99
CA ALA A 360 6.17 -14.53 -5.30
C ALA A 360 5.65 -13.18 -5.77
N ALA A 361 5.54 -13.00 -7.09
CA ALA A 361 4.90 -11.83 -7.70
C ALA A 361 3.56 -12.25 -8.30
N LEU A 362 2.57 -11.38 -8.15
CA LEU A 362 1.24 -11.54 -8.72
C LEU A 362 0.82 -10.24 -9.40
N ASP A 363 0.77 -10.24 -10.72
CA ASP A 363 0.46 -9.04 -11.49
C ASP A 363 -0.88 -9.18 -12.22
N PHE A 364 -1.66 -8.10 -12.24
CA PHE A 364 -2.96 -8.02 -12.89
C PHE A 364 -2.95 -6.98 -14.02
N ALA A 365 -3.42 -7.37 -15.20
CA ALA A 365 -3.63 -6.46 -16.31
C ALA A 365 -4.98 -6.69 -16.99
N ARG A 366 -5.76 -5.62 -17.10
CA ARG A 366 -7.00 -5.56 -17.86
C ARG A 366 -6.72 -5.75 -19.36
N VAL A 367 -7.51 -6.60 -20.01
CA VAL A 367 -7.37 -6.94 -21.45
C VAL A 367 -8.72 -7.12 -22.15
N ASP A 368 -9.81 -6.60 -21.58
CA ASP A 368 -11.12 -6.65 -22.20
C ASP A 368 -11.13 -5.91 -23.54
N GLY A 369 -11.83 -6.47 -24.51
CA GLY A 369 -11.85 -5.95 -25.88
C GLY A 369 -10.54 -6.13 -26.66
N ALA A 370 -9.63 -6.99 -26.19
CA ALA A 370 -8.43 -7.33 -26.95
C ALA A 370 -8.77 -7.90 -28.34
N ASP A 371 -7.93 -7.57 -29.31
CA ASP A 371 -7.96 -8.05 -30.68
C ASP A 371 -6.64 -8.78 -31.01
N ALA A 372 -6.49 -9.23 -32.26
CA ALA A 372 -5.32 -10.01 -32.68
C ALA A 372 -4.00 -9.26 -32.47
N VAL A 373 -4.07 -7.92 -32.52
CA VAL A 373 -2.91 -7.05 -32.40
C VAL A 373 -2.56 -6.83 -30.95
N SER A 374 -3.48 -6.31 -30.15
CA SER A 374 -3.25 -6.05 -28.73
C SER A 374 -3.03 -7.33 -27.91
N ALA A 375 -3.48 -8.48 -28.40
CA ALA A 375 -3.17 -9.79 -27.86
C ALA A 375 -1.94 -10.46 -28.49
N SER A 376 -1.00 -9.74 -29.11
CA SER A 376 0.17 -10.38 -29.75
C SER A 376 1.28 -10.79 -28.79
N ALA A 377 1.38 -10.18 -27.61
CA ALA A 377 2.44 -10.45 -26.66
C ALA A 377 2.03 -10.14 -25.21
N LEU A 378 2.63 -10.85 -24.25
CA LEU A 378 2.51 -10.61 -22.81
C LEU A 378 3.89 -10.66 -22.17
N VAL A 379 4.14 -9.81 -21.17
CA VAL A 379 5.39 -9.87 -20.41
C VAL A 379 5.33 -11.01 -19.39
N VAL A 380 6.26 -11.96 -19.50
CA VAL A 380 6.38 -13.09 -18.57
C VAL A 380 7.41 -12.83 -17.47
N GLN A 381 8.38 -11.94 -17.74
CA GLN A 381 9.43 -11.60 -16.77
C GLN A 381 9.94 -10.18 -16.98
N ARG A 382 10.09 -9.45 -15.87
CA ARG A 382 10.96 -8.27 -15.74
C ARG A 382 11.94 -8.52 -14.60
N ARG A 383 13.24 -8.58 -14.88
CA ARG A 383 14.26 -8.75 -13.85
C ARG A 383 15.61 -8.23 -14.33
N GLY A 384 16.28 -7.43 -13.49
CA GLY A 384 17.66 -6.96 -13.73
C GLY A 384 17.83 -6.23 -15.05
N GLY A 385 16.89 -5.36 -15.42
CA GLY A 385 16.94 -4.62 -16.68
C GLY A 385 16.58 -5.44 -17.92
N TRP A 386 16.07 -6.66 -17.77
CA TRP A 386 15.66 -7.51 -18.90
C TRP A 386 14.19 -7.87 -18.87
N ILE A 387 13.60 -7.94 -20.06
CA ILE A 387 12.20 -8.30 -20.32
C ILE A 387 12.17 -9.53 -21.22
N ARG A 388 11.28 -10.47 -20.91
CA ARG A 388 10.91 -11.56 -21.82
C ARG A 388 9.42 -11.52 -22.09
N TYR A 389 9.04 -11.79 -23.33
CA TYR A 389 7.66 -11.78 -23.80
C TYR A 389 7.22 -13.19 -24.17
N LEU A 390 5.98 -13.54 -23.84
CA LEU A 390 5.26 -14.66 -24.43
C LEU A 390 4.46 -14.13 -25.62
N THR A 391 4.73 -14.67 -26.80
CA THR A 391 4.08 -14.26 -28.06
C THR A 391 2.80 -15.05 -28.32
N ALA A 392 1.87 -14.44 -29.05
CA ALA A 392 0.64 -15.09 -29.48
C ALA A 392 0.91 -16.24 -30.47
N PRO A 393 0.03 -17.24 -30.57
CA PRO A 393 0.28 -18.42 -31.40
C PRO A 393 0.32 -18.14 -32.92
N TRP A 394 -0.20 -17.00 -33.37
CA TRP A 394 -0.12 -16.54 -34.77
C TRP A 394 1.13 -15.72 -35.07
N VAL A 395 1.94 -15.38 -34.07
CA VAL A 395 3.22 -14.68 -34.27
C VAL A 395 4.22 -15.63 -34.91
N ARG A 396 4.75 -15.23 -36.07
CA ARG A 396 5.74 -15.99 -36.85
C ARG A 396 7.17 -15.53 -36.59
N GLY A 397 7.36 -14.32 -36.05
CA GLY A 397 8.68 -13.81 -35.73
C GLY A 397 8.62 -12.64 -34.77
N ALA A 398 9.67 -12.54 -33.94
CA ALA A 398 9.89 -11.43 -33.03
C ALA A 398 11.28 -10.83 -33.27
N ALA A 399 11.37 -9.52 -33.18
CA ALA A 399 12.64 -8.80 -33.21
C ALA A 399 12.58 -7.63 -32.22
N VAL A 400 13.72 -7.01 -31.95
CA VAL A 400 13.80 -5.79 -31.15
C VAL A 400 14.37 -4.66 -32.02
N ARG A 401 13.75 -3.49 -31.91
CA ARG A 401 14.16 -2.26 -32.57
C ARG A 401 14.43 -1.19 -31.54
N ASP A 402 15.57 -0.53 -31.65
CA ASP A 402 15.83 0.71 -30.93
C ASP A 402 15.13 1.88 -31.64
N LEU A 403 14.16 2.52 -30.99
CA LEU A 403 13.42 3.63 -31.55
C LEU A 403 14.33 4.85 -31.82
N LEU A 404 15.41 5.02 -31.05
CA LEU A 404 16.36 6.13 -31.23
C LEU A 404 17.34 5.90 -32.39
N ALA A 405 17.36 4.69 -32.97
CA ALA A 405 18.15 4.34 -34.13
C ALA A 405 17.24 3.95 -35.31
N PRO A 406 16.49 4.91 -35.90
CA PRO A 406 15.39 4.62 -36.83
C PRO A 406 15.82 3.92 -38.13
N LEU A 407 17.09 4.07 -38.53
CA LEU A 407 17.68 3.45 -39.72
C LEU A 407 18.35 2.10 -39.43
N ARG A 408 18.57 1.75 -38.15
CA ARG A 408 19.20 0.48 -37.79
C ARG A 408 18.22 -0.66 -38.03
N ALA A 409 18.71 -1.77 -38.57
CA ALA A 409 17.92 -2.97 -38.75
C ALA A 409 17.49 -3.56 -37.39
N PRO A 410 16.31 -4.19 -37.29
CA PRO A 410 15.86 -4.79 -36.04
C PRO A 410 16.67 -6.07 -35.78
N ARG A 411 16.99 -6.34 -34.51
CA ARG A 411 17.69 -7.55 -34.10
C ARG A 411 16.68 -8.66 -33.84
N VAL A 412 16.77 -9.76 -34.59
CA VAL A 412 15.88 -10.91 -34.41
C VAL A 412 16.00 -11.49 -33.00
N LEU A 413 14.87 -11.84 -32.40
CA LEU A 413 14.78 -12.52 -31.11
C LEU A 413 14.47 -14.00 -31.35
N ALA A 414 15.25 -14.88 -30.72
CA ALA A 414 14.91 -16.29 -30.68
C ALA A 414 13.58 -16.49 -29.94
N LEU A 415 12.76 -17.41 -30.43
CA LEU A 415 11.54 -17.88 -29.79
C LEU A 415 11.78 -19.31 -29.34
N ASP A 416 11.44 -19.62 -28.10
CA ASP A 416 11.42 -21.01 -27.63
C ASP A 416 10.23 -21.78 -28.23
N PRO A 417 10.15 -23.11 -28.06
CA PRO A 417 9.03 -23.92 -28.57
C PRO A 417 7.65 -23.54 -28.02
N HIS A 418 7.60 -22.74 -26.95
CA HIS A 418 6.38 -22.26 -26.31
C HIS A 418 6.04 -20.81 -26.64
N GLY A 419 6.86 -20.13 -27.47
CA GLY A 419 6.67 -18.76 -27.93
C GLY A 419 7.25 -17.68 -27.00
N VAL A 420 8.10 -18.04 -26.03
CA VAL A 420 8.82 -17.09 -25.18
C VAL A 420 10.03 -16.54 -25.91
N THR A 421 10.21 -15.21 -25.88
CA THR A 421 11.34 -14.54 -26.52
C THR A 421 12.63 -14.68 -25.70
N GLY A 422 13.76 -14.57 -26.39
CA GLY A 422 15.03 -14.17 -25.76
C GLY A 422 14.91 -12.82 -25.00
N PRO A 423 15.86 -12.51 -24.12
CA PRO A 423 15.81 -11.29 -23.30
C PRO A 423 15.95 -10.02 -24.14
N VAL A 424 15.17 -9.01 -23.78
CA VAL A 424 15.17 -7.66 -24.35
C VAL A 424 15.54 -6.67 -23.24
N ALA A 425 16.45 -5.74 -23.52
CA ALA A 425 16.81 -4.72 -22.53
C ALA A 425 15.58 -3.85 -22.23
N ALA A 426 15.25 -3.72 -20.95
CA ALA A 426 14.22 -2.81 -20.45
C ALA A 426 14.71 -1.36 -20.59
N PRO A 427 13.83 -0.38 -20.82
CA PRO A 427 14.21 1.01 -20.72
C PRO A 427 14.36 1.36 -19.22
N GLU A 428 15.61 1.37 -18.75
CA GLU A 428 16.00 1.67 -17.36
C GLU A 428 15.64 3.12 -16.99
N PRO A 429 14.97 3.36 -15.85
CA PRO A 429 14.99 4.68 -15.22
C PRO A 429 16.39 4.91 -14.63
N SER A 430 17.00 6.07 -14.88
CA SER A 430 18.25 6.43 -14.20
C SER A 430 17.99 6.74 -12.72
N GLU A 431 19.01 6.53 -11.88
CA GLU A 431 18.95 6.77 -10.43
C GLU A 431 18.59 8.22 -10.05
N ASP A 432 18.82 9.19 -10.94
CA ASP A 432 18.51 10.60 -10.75
C ASP A 432 17.11 11.02 -11.24
N GLY A 433 16.29 10.07 -11.71
CA GLY A 433 14.96 10.35 -12.29
C GLY A 433 15.00 11.07 -13.65
N ARG A 434 16.19 11.42 -14.17
CA ARG A 434 16.42 11.91 -15.54
C ARG A 434 17.01 10.80 -16.38
N ALA A 435 16.16 9.98 -17.00
CA ALA A 435 16.65 8.95 -17.91
C ALA A 435 17.48 9.63 -19.02
N ASP A 436 18.78 9.35 -19.03
CA ASP A 436 19.62 9.59 -20.20
C ASP A 436 19.05 8.67 -21.29
N CYS A 437 18.18 9.23 -22.13
CA CYS A 437 17.45 8.49 -23.15
C CYS A 437 18.41 8.13 -24.30
N ARG A 438 19.29 7.16 -24.04
CA ARG A 438 20.34 6.72 -24.97
C ARG A 438 19.87 5.62 -25.92
N SER A 439 18.89 4.81 -25.48
CA SER A 439 18.21 3.83 -26.32
C SER A 439 16.79 3.60 -25.81
N TRP A 440 15.89 3.20 -26.70
CA TRP A 440 14.54 2.78 -26.32
C TRP A 440 14.12 1.55 -27.12
N GLN A 441 14.13 0.39 -26.48
CA GLN A 441 13.84 -0.88 -27.15
C GLN A 441 12.33 -1.11 -27.29
N ALA A 442 11.88 -1.33 -28.52
CA ALA A 442 10.54 -1.75 -28.88
C ALA A 442 10.56 -3.18 -29.44
N LEU A 443 9.59 -3.99 -29.04
CA LEU A 443 9.33 -5.31 -29.58
C LEU A 443 8.66 -5.16 -30.95
N GLU A 444 9.25 -5.77 -31.97
CA GLU A 444 8.70 -5.88 -33.30
C GLU A 444 8.11 -7.29 -33.48
N VAL A 445 6.82 -7.37 -33.77
CA VAL A 445 6.07 -8.62 -33.92
C VAL A 445 5.59 -8.77 -35.35
N ARG A 446 5.80 -9.96 -35.93
CA ARG A 446 5.33 -10.31 -37.28
C ARG A 446 4.33 -11.46 -37.19
N ASP A 447 3.12 -11.28 -37.71
CA ASP A 447 2.07 -12.31 -37.75
C ASP A 447 1.80 -12.89 -39.16
N GLY A 448 2.58 -12.44 -40.15
CA GLY A 448 2.42 -12.82 -41.56
C GLY A 448 1.59 -11.84 -42.39
N THR A 449 0.89 -10.89 -41.76
CA THR A 449 0.13 -9.83 -42.45
C THR A 449 0.80 -8.47 -42.34
N ALA A 450 1.34 -8.16 -41.16
CA ALA A 450 1.97 -6.89 -40.86
C ALA A 450 3.12 -7.04 -39.88
N VAL A 451 3.91 -5.98 -39.80
CA VAL A 451 4.96 -5.78 -38.80
C VAL A 451 4.46 -4.74 -37.83
N ARG A 452 4.42 -5.07 -36.54
CA ARG A 452 3.85 -4.19 -35.52
C ARG A 452 4.88 -3.90 -34.45
N LEU A 453 5.01 -2.63 -34.07
CA LEU A 453 5.86 -2.20 -32.98
C LEU A 453 5.06 -2.13 -31.69
N MET A 454 5.65 -2.65 -30.62
CA MET A 454 5.11 -2.67 -29.27
C MET A 454 6.17 -2.20 -28.30
N THR A 455 5.79 -1.50 -27.25
CA THR A 455 6.75 -0.96 -26.28
C THR A 455 6.36 -1.28 -24.85
N ASP A 456 7.37 -1.46 -24.00
CA ASP A 456 7.17 -1.66 -22.58
C ASP A 456 6.97 -0.32 -21.86
N LEU A 457 5.77 -0.14 -21.32
CA LEU A 457 5.41 1.00 -20.49
C LEU A 457 5.23 0.62 -19.00
N GLY A 458 5.63 -0.60 -18.62
CA GLY A 458 5.61 -1.08 -17.24
C GLY A 458 4.46 -2.05 -16.92
N GLU A 459 3.51 -2.24 -17.84
CA GLU A 459 2.34 -3.11 -17.65
C GLU A 459 2.51 -4.51 -18.29
N LEU A 460 1.77 -5.53 -17.86
CA LEU A 460 1.90 -6.88 -18.43
C LEU A 460 1.68 -6.95 -19.96
N THR A 461 0.81 -6.09 -20.49
CA THR A 461 0.58 -5.97 -21.93
C THR A 461 1.45 -4.84 -22.49
N PRO A 462 2.34 -5.10 -23.46
CA PRO A 462 3.07 -4.01 -24.11
C PRO A 462 2.12 -3.17 -24.97
N ALA A 463 2.37 -1.86 -25.06
CA ALA A 463 1.54 -0.93 -25.81
C ALA A 463 1.90 -0.91 -27.29
N ARG A 464 0.91 -1.00 -28.19
CA ARG A 464 1.14 -0.86 -29.64
C ARG A 464 1.54 0.57 -29.99
N LEU A 465 2.57 0.73 -30.81
CA LEU A 465 2.94 2.02 -31.38
C LEU A 465 2.36 2.18 -32.79
N THR A 466 1.66 3.28 -33.02
CA THR A 466 1.08 3.61 -34.33
C THR A 466 1.45 5.03 -34.76
N SER A 467 1.23 5.32 -36.04
CA SER A 467 1.35 6.66 -36.60
C SER A 467 0.10 7.01 -37.42
N GLY A 468 -0.05 8.29 -37.77
CA GLY A 468 -1.12 8.75 -38.65
C GLY A 468 -2.30 9.38 -37.90
N ALA A 469 -3.32 9.76 -38.67
CA ALA A 469 -4.49 10.46 -38.14
C ALA A 469 -5.26 9.57 -37.14
N PRO A 470 -5.85 10.13 -36.05
CA PRO A 470 -6.54 9.34 -35.04
C PRO A 470 -7.74 8.51 -35.57
N SER A 471 -8.30 8.90 -36.71
CA SER A 471 -9.39 8.18 -37.38
C SER A 471 -8.92 6.99 -38.21
N ALA A 472 -7.64 6.94 -38.57
CA ALA A 472 -7.04 5.89 -39.38
C ALA A 472 -5.56 5.69 -38.99
N PRO A 473 -5.28 5.27 -37.75
CA PRO A 473 -3.91 4.99 -37.33
C PRO A 473 -3.38 3.74 -38.06
N HIS A 474 -2.10 3.75 -38.40
CA HIS A 474 -1.42 2.66 -39.09
C HIS A 474 -0.11 2.26 -38.40
N ASP A 475 0.41 1.08 -38.77
CA ASP A 475 1.63 0.54 -38.17
C ASP A 475 2.88 1.31 -38.60
N VAL A 476 3.79 1.52 -37.64
CA VAL A 476 5.08 2.21 -37.84
C VAL A 476 5.99 1.32 -38.69
N SER A 477 6.06 1.59 -39.98
CA SER A 477 6.76 0.74 -40.95
C SER A 477 7.65 1.55 -41.90
N GLY A 478 7.26 2.79 -42.21
CA GLY A 478 7.97 3.71 -43.08
C GLY A 478 9.15 4.41 -42.40
N ARG A 479 10.08 4.92 -43.22
CA ARG A 479 11.25 5.67 -42.74
C ARG A 479 10.85 6.93 -41.97
N ALA A 480 9.93 7.73 -42.51
CA ALA A 480 9.49 8.98 -41.90
C ALA A 480 8.83 8.76 -40.53
N GLU A 481 8.07 7.68 -40.37
CA GLU A 481 7.43 7.32 -39.10
C GLU A 481 8.46 6.91 -38.06
N ARG A 482 9.46 6.12 -38.46
CA ARG A 482 10.58 5.75 -37.57
C ARG A 482 11.38 6.98 -37.13
N GLU A 483 11.71 7.87 -38.05
CA GLU A 483 12.42 9.13 -37.74
C GLU A 483 11.61 10.03 -36.80
N SER A 484 10.30 10.15 -37.03
CA SER A 484 9.38 10.86 -36.14
C SER A 484 9.35 10.25 -34.73
N TRP A 485 9.25 8.91 -34.63
CA TRP A 485 9.26 8.20 -33.35
C TRP A 485 10.59 8.29 -32.62
N ALA A 486 11.73 8.33 -33.32
CA ALA A 486 13.03 8.54 -32.71
C ALA A 486 13.09 9.83 -31.88
N ARG A 487 12.37 10.86 -32.33
CA ARG A 487 12.26 12.16 -31.67
C ARG A 487 11.10 12.28 -30.67
N THR A 488 10.32 11.22 -30.51
CA THR A 488 9.22 11.12 -29.53
C THR A 488 9.49 10.09 -28.44
N ALA A 489 10.32 9.07 -28.70
CA ALA A 489 10.53 7.93 -27.81
C ALA A 489 10.95 8.34 -26.38
N CYS A 490 11.78 9.37 -26.24
CA CYS A 490 12.21 9.88 -24.94
C CYS A 490 11.10 10.54 -24.10
N LEU A 491 9.93 10.76 -24.68
CA LEU A 491 8.74 11.26 -23.98
C LEU A 491 7.80 10.13 -23.53
N LEU A 492 8.03 8.88 -23.96
CA LEU A 492 7.23 7.73 -23.54
C LEU A 492 7.21 7.48 -22.02
N PRO A 493 8.25 7.81 -21.23
CA PRO A 493 8.16 7.78 -19.77
C PRO A 493 6.99 8.56 -19.20
N ALA A 494 6.55 9.64 -19.86
CA ALA A 494 5.43 10.47 -19.38
C ALA A 494 4.06 9.76 -19.45
N VAL A 495 3.97 8.62 -20.14
CA VAL A 495 2.72 7.84 -20.27
C VAL A 495 2.84 6.44 -19.66
N ARG A 496 3.92 6.13 -18.95
CA ARG A 496 4.16 4.83 -18.31
C ARG A 496 3.19 4.53 -17.16
N SER A 497 2.92 3.24 -16.93
CA SER A 497 2.18 2.73 -15.77
C SER A 497 0.74 3.24 -15.66
N HIS A 498 0.05 3.46 -16.79
CA HIS A 498 -1.33 3.96 -16.83
C HIS A 498 -2.33 2.97 -17.45
N GLY A 499 -1.90 1.75 -17.77
CA GLY A 499 -2.70 0.74 -18.44
C GLY A 499 -2.82 1.01 -19.93
N VAL A 500 -1.72 1.47 -20.54
CA VAL A 500 -1.70 1.89 -21.93
C VAL A 500 -1.83 0.69 -22.86
N ARG A 501 -2.85 0.72 -23.73
CA ARG A 501 -3.11 -0.26 -24.77
C ARG A 501 -2.38 0.10 -26.08
N SER A 502 -2.37 1.38 -26.42
CA SER A 502 -1.73 1.88 -27.65
C SER A 502 -1.27 3.32 -27.50
N VAL A 503 -0.21 3.68 -28.21
CA VAL A 503 0.26 5.05 -28.34
C VAL A 503 0.31 5.42 -29.82
N ASN A 504 -0.50 6.39 -30.21
CA ASN A 504 -0.50 6.92 -31.58
C ASN A 504 0.30 8.22 -31.66
N SER A 505 1.15 8.36 -32.67
CA SER A 505 1.85 9.62 -32.99
C SER A 505 1.35 10.22 -34.30
N TRP A 506 0.63 11.33 -34.21
CA TRP A 506 0.02 12.01 -35.35
C TRP A 506 0.72 13.32 -35.68
N ALA A 507 1.44 13.37 -36.81
CA ALA A 507 1.94 14.63 -37.37
C ALA A 507 0.79 15.43 -37.99
N TYR A 508 0.26 16.42 -37.25
CA TYR A 508 -0.95 17.14 -37.64
C TYR A 508 -0.66 18.43 -38.42
N ALA A 509 0.55 18.98 -38.33
CA ALA A 509 0.96 20.15 -39.08
C ALA A 509 2.47 20.19 -39.34
N ARG A 510 2.85 20.91 -40.40
CA ARG A 510 4.23 21.29 -40.72
C ARG A 510 4.26 22.81 -40.82
N GLN A 511 5.20 23.47 -40.15
CA GLN A 511 5.30 24.92 -40.09
C GLN A 511 6.68 25.37 -40.57
N GLN A 512 6.73 26.29 -41.52
CA GLN A 512 7.96 26.99 -41.87
C GLN A 512 8.34 27.92 -40.73
N LEU A 513 9.58 27.83 -40.29
CA LEU A 513 10.09 28.65 -39.19
C LEU A 513 10.45 30.05 -39.71
N PRO A 514 10.26 31.09 -38.89
CA PRO A 514 10.74 32.44 -39.21
C PRO A 514 12.21 32.44 -39.60
N GLU A 515 12.61 33.45 -40.38
CA GLU A 515 14.02 33.69 -40.74
C GLU A 515 14.65 32.58 -41.62
N GLY A 516 13.82 31.79 -42.30
CA GLY A 516 14.32 30.74 -43.19
C GLY A 516 14.94 29.55 -42.45
N ALA A 517 14.64 29.39 -41.15
CA ALA A 517 15.21 28.36 -40.28
C ALA A 517 14.65 26.94 -40.55
N GLY A 518 14.18 26.66 -41.77
CA GLY A 518 13.63 25.36 -42.17
C GLY A 518 12.20 25.10 -41.69
N ALA A 519 11.78 23.83 -41.74
CA ALA A 519 10.42 23.41 -41.42
C ALA A 519 10.35 22.55 -40.16
N ALA A 520 9.57 22.98 -39.17
CA ALA A 520 9.26 22.18 -37.99
C ALA A 520 8.02 21.32 -38.21
N GLN A 521 7.96 20.20 -37.48
CA GLN A 521 6.79 19.33 -37.40
C GLN A 521 6.06 19.52 -36.08
N TRP A 522 4.74 19.51 -36.16
CA TRP A 522 3.85 19.48 -35.01
C TRP A 522 3.21 18.11 -34.92
N LEU A 523 3.39 17.47 -33.78
CA LEU A 523 2.90 16.14 -33.53
C LEU A 523 2.00 16.12 -32.32
N CYS A 524 1.04 15.22 -32.34
CA CYS A 524 0.27 14.90 -31.17
C CYS A 524 0.40 13.41 -30.88
N THR A 525 0.95 13.10 -29.71
CA THR A 525 1.09 11.72 -29.23
C THR A 525 0.01 11.45 -28.19
N ARG A 526 -0.85 10.47 -28.45
CA ARG A 526 -1.94 10.09 -27.57
C ARG A 526 -1.78 8.64 -27.12
N ALA A 527 -1.70 8.44 -25.81
CA ALA A 527 -1.73 7.14 -25.17
C ALA A 527 -3.17 6.80 -24.78
N ASP A 528 -3.72 5.76 -25.39
CA ASP A 528 -5.02 5.16 -25.06
C ASP A 528 -4.83 4.02 -24.07
N THR A 529 -5.74 3.90 -23.12
CA THR A 529 -5.71 2.83 -22.11
C THR A 529 -6.73 1.75 -22.39
N TRP A 530 -6.60 0.61 -21.71
CA TRP A 530 -7.60 -0.46 -21.72
C TRP A 530 -8.94 -0.05 -21.11
N ARG A 531 -8.96 0.89 -20.15
CA ARG A 531 -10.20 1.33 -19.47
C ARG A 531 -11.02 2.34 -20.29
N GLY A 532 -10.47 2.86 -21.39
CA GLY A 532 -11.10 3.89 -22.23
C GLY A 532 -11.04 5.32 -21.68
N THR A 533 -10.85 5.50 -20.37
CA THR A 533 -10.44 6.76 -19.71
C THR A 533 -8.94 6.72 -19.38
N GLY A 534 -8.36 7.73 -18.77
CA GLY A 534 -6.91 7.75 -18.51
C GLY A 534 -6.02 8.15 -19.66
N SER A 535 -6.57 8.66 -20.76
CA SER A 535 -5.75 8.94 -21.94
C SER A 535 -4.81 10.10 -21.66
N ARG A 536 -3.54 9.97 -22.06
CA ARG A 536 -2.57 11.06 -21.97
C ARG A 536 -2.21 11.57 -23.35
N VAL A 537 -2.24 12.89 -23.51
CA VAL A 537 -2.00 13.56 -24.79
C VAL A 537 -0.82 14.51 -24.63
N LEU A 538 0.13 14.44 -25.55
CA LEU A 538 1.29 15.31 -25.63
C LEU A 538 1.32 15.97 -27.01
N ALA A 539 1.12 17.28 -27.07
CA ALA A 539 1.43 18.04 -28.27
C ALA A 539 2.92 18.40 -28.27
N GLN A 540 3.60 18.10 -29.35
CA GLN A 540 5.05 18.22 -29.51
C GLN A 540 5.38 19.13 -30.68
N PHE A 541 6.46 19.88 -30.50
CA PHE A 541 7.12 20.68 -31.52
C PHE A 541 8.49 20.07 -31.82
N GLN A 542 8.66 19.57 -33.03
CA GLN A 542 9.90 18.98 -33.53
C GLN A 542 10.54 19.97 -34.51
N ALA A 543 11.43 20.83 -34.00
CA ALA A 543 12.26 21.73 -34.81
C ALA A 543 13.19 20.92 -35.73
N PRO A 544 13.71 21.51 -36.83
CA PRO A 544 14.71 20.86 -37.67
C PRO A 544 15.88 20.26 -36.85
N PRO A 545 16.39 19.07 -37.20
CA PRO A 545 17.48 18.41 -36.48
C PRO A 545 18.70 19.32 -36.29
N GLU A 546 19.01 20.14 -37.29
CA GLU A 546 20.14 21.08 -37.31
C GLU A 546 20.05 22.12 -36.19
N LEU A 547 18.83 22.48 -35.78
CA LEU A 547 18.54 23.48 -34.75
C LEU A 547 18.26 22.90 -33.37
N SER A 548 18.09 21.58 -33.26
CA SER A 548 17.62 20.92 -32.03
C SER A 548 18.63 19.97 -31.41
N GLY A 549 19.86 19.91 -31.94
CA GLY A 549 20.91 19.03 -31.39
C GLY A 549 20.96 17.65 -32.06
N GLY A 550 20.48 17.54 -33.30
CA GLY A 550 20.62 16.35 -34.16
C GLY A 550 19.35 15.51 -34.32
N ALA A 551 19.45 14.44 -35.11
CA ALA A 551 18.32 13.62 -35.54
C ALA A 551 17.61 12.84 -34.40
N GLY A 552 18.29 12.65 -33.26
CA GLY A 552 17.73 11.98 -32.07
C GLY A 552 17.20 12.94 -31.01
N ALA A 553 17.30 14.26 -31.21
CA ALA A 553 16.87 15.22 -30.20
C ALA A 553 15.35 15.18 -30.01
N PRO A 554 14.86 15.03 -28.76
CA PRO A 554 13.43 14.92 -28.51
C PRO A 554 12.70 16.21 -28.88
N GLY A 555 11.47 16.07 -29.34
CA GLY A 555 10.57 17.21 -29.55
C GLY A 555 10.27 17.95 -28.24
N ALA A 556 10.13 19.27 -28.31
CA ALA A 556 9.70 20.08 -27.17
C ALA A 556 8.21 19.84 -26.90
N VAL A 557 7.82 19.62 -25.65
CA VAL A 557 6.41 19.45 -25.28
C VAL A 557 5.74 20.81 -25.19
N ALA A 558 4.85 21.08 -26.13
CA ALA A 558 4.13 22.34 -26.27
C ALA A 558 2.88 22.40 -25.37
N ALA A 559 2.19 21.26 -25.22
CA ALA A 559 1.03 21.14 -24.36
C ALA A 559 0.83 19.68 -23.92
N ARG A 560 0.12 19.51 -22.80
CA ARG A 560 -0.25 18.21 -22.24
C ARG A 560 -1.74 18.25 -21.91
N ALA A 561 -2.39 17.10 -21.99
CA ALA A 561 -3.74 16.91 -21.46
C ALA A 561 -3.88 15.49 -20.90
N GLU A 562 -4.74 15.36 -19.90
CA GLU A 562 -5.17 14.08 -19.36
C GLU A 562 -6.69 13.94 -19.56
N ASP A 563 -7.15 12.75 -19.90
CA ASP A 563 -8.57 12.42 -20.13
C ASP A 563 -9.27 13.29 -21.18
N SER A 564 -8.48 13.90 -22.07
CA SER A 564 -9.00 14.71 -23.17
C SER A 564 -9.40 13.86 -24.38
N PRO A 565 -10.58 14.12 -24.99
CA PRO A 565 -10.96 13.51 -26.26
C PRO A 565 -10.20 14.08 -27.46
N ASP A 566 -9.54 15.24 -27.30
CA ASP A 566 -8.75 15.88 -28.36
C ASP A 566 -7.57 14.98 -28.76
N CYS A 567 -7.12 15.10 -30.02
CA CYS A 567 -6.14 14.20 -30.63
C CYS A 567 -6.55 12.71 -30.63
N GLY A 568 -7.80 12.40 -30.32
CA GLY A 568 -8.38 11.06 -30.38
C GLY A 568 -9.34 10.90 -31.55
N MET A 569 -9.80 9.67 -31.79
CA MET A 569 -10.77 9.35 -32.84
C MET A 569 -12.06 10.20 -32.74
N ARG A 570 -12.52 10.48 -31.51
CA ARG A 570 -13.75 11.24 -31.26
C ARG A 570 -13.60 12.74 -31.54
N ARG A 571 -12.42 13.30 -31.28
CA ARG A 571 -12.10 14.71 -31.60
C ARG A 571 -10.69 14.75 -32.18
N PRO A 572 -10.52 14.50 -33.49
CA PRO A 572 -9.22 14.46 -34.14
C PRO A 572 -8.70 15.88 -34.38
N ARG A 573 -8.68 16.71 -33.34
CA ARG A 573 -8.25 18.11 -33.38
C ARG A 573 -7.23 18.38 -32.28
N VAL A 574 -6.33 19.31 -32.53
CA VAL A 574 -5.33 19.75 -31.54
C VAL A 574 -4.84 21.15 -31.92
N LEU A 575 -4.60 21.98 -30.91
CA LEU A 575 -3.95 23.29 -31.03
C LEU A 575 -2.90 23.39 -29.92
N ALA A 576 -1.66 23.70 -30.29
CA ALA A 576 -0.58 23.93 -29.33
C ALA A 576 0.35 25.03 -29.83
N GLY A 577 1.18 25.56 -28.92
CA GLY A 577 2.20 26.53 -29.28
C GLY A 577 3.40 26.50 -28.35
N VAL A 578 4.51 27.04 -28.85
CA VAL A 578 5.80 27.13 -28.17
C VAL A 578 6.34 28.54 -28.26
N LEU A 579 7.15 28.93 -27.28
CA LEU A 579 8.05 30.06 -27.41
C LEU A 579 9.37 29.54 -27.99
N TRP A 580 9.72 30.00 -29.19
CA TRP A 580 10.88 29.55 -29.94
C TRP A 580 11.87 30.70 -30.17
N LYS A 581 13.16 30.40 -30.07
CA LYS A 581 14.25 31.34 -30.35
C LYS A 581 14.90 30.96 -31.68
N SER A 582 15.01 31.93 -32.58
CA SER A 582 15.80 31.80 -33.81
C SER A 582 17.29 31.81 -33.52
N ASP A 583 18.09 31.32 -34.47
CA ASP A 583 19.56 31.42 -34.42
C ASP A 583 20.04 32.87 -34.40
N GLY A 584 19.28 33.78 -35.04
CA GLY A 584 19.49 35.23 -34.97
C GLY A 584 19.16 35.86 -33.60
N GLY A 585 18.75 35.06 -32.62
CA GLY A 585 18.49 35.50 -31.24
C GLY A 585 17.12 36.12 -31.00
N ARG A 586 16.27 36.21 -32.02
CA ARG A 586 14.90 36.74 -31.92
C ARG A 586 13.91 35.68 -31.45
N TRP A 587 13.00 36.09 -30.57
CA TRP A 587 11.97 35.22 -30.00
C TRP A 587 10.66 35.31 -30.78
N TYR A 588 9.98 34.17 -30.91
CA TYR A 588 8.68 34.04 -31.56
C TYR A 588 7.76 33.14 -30.76
N VAL A 589 6.48 33.49 -30.72
CA VAL A 589 5.42 32.52 -30.40
C VAL A 589 5.03 31.82 -31.69
N LEU A 590 5.24 30.51 -31.73
CA LEU A 590 4.80 29.64 -32.80
C LEU A 590 3.60 28.82 -32.32
N ALA A 591 2.56 28.71 -33.12
CA ALA A 591 1.43 27.84 -32.84
C ALA A 591 0.92 27.14 -34.10
N ALA A 592 0.41 25.93 -33.92
CA ALA A 592 -0.24 25.18 -34.97
C ALA A 592 -1.52 24.50 -34.47
N GLY A 593 -2.55 24.60 -35.30
CA GLY A 593 -3.76 23.80 -35.24
C GLY A 593 -3.70 22.67 -36.27
N SER A 594 -4.44 21.59 -36.00
CA SER A 594 -4.73 20.56 -36.98
C SER A 594 -5.56 21.08 -38.16
N GLY A 595 -5.77 20.24 -39.19
CA GLY A 595 -6.41 20.65 -40.46
C GLY A 595 -7.81 21.27 -40.34
N GLN A 596 -8.50 21.10 -39.21
CA GLN A 596 -9.84 21.65 -38.97
C GLN A 596 -9.85 23.14 -38.58
N PHE A 597 -8.70 23.72 -38.22
CA PHE A 597 -8.61 25.12 -37.79
C PHE A 597 -8.58 26.06 -38.99
N ALA A 598 -9.52 27.01 -39.01
CA ALA A 598 -9.64 28.04 -40.04
C ALA A 598 -8.93 29.35 -39.68
N SER A 599 -8.79 29.66 -38.39
CA SER A 599 -7.97 30.79 -37.92
C SER A 599 -7.43 30.55 -36.52
N LEU A 600 -6.29 31.16 -36.20
CA LEU A 600 -5.67 31.14 -34.89
C LEU A 600 -5.52 32.56 -34.33
N THR A 601 -5.68 32.68 -33.02
CA THR A 601 -5.47 33.93 -32.26
C THR A 601 -4.57 33.66 -31.07
N ALA A 602 -3.66 34.59 -30.81
CA ALA A 602 -2.85 34.63 -29.61
C ALA A 602 -3.18 35.91 -28.84
N ASP A 603 -3.38 35.76 -27.53
CA ASP A 603 -3.63 36.86 -26.60
C ASP A 603 -2.71 36.75 -25.36
N GLY A 604 -2.58 37.82 -24.58
CA GLY A 604 -1.75 37.85 -23.37
C GLY A 604 -0.43 38.57 -23.59
N GLY A 605 0.70 37.89 -23.34
CA GLY A 605 2.04 38.48 -23.52
C GLY A 605 2.37 38.83 -24.97
N VAL A 606 1.71 38.15 -25.91
CA VAL A 606 1.74 38.45 -27.34
C VAL A 606 0.30 38.53 -27.84
N ARG A 607 0.01 39.50 -28.72
CA ARG A 607 -1.29 39.63 -29.38
C ARG A 607 -1.15 39.53 -30.89
N GLY A 608 -2.01 38.75 -31.52
CA GLY A 608 -2.08 38.66 -32.97
C GLY A 608 -3.08 37.61 -33.44
N ARG A 609 -3.41 37.68 -34.72
CA ARG A 609 -4.34 36.78 -35.39
C ARG A 609 -3.75 36.37 -36.74
N THR A 610 -4.02 35.14 -37.15
CA THR A 610 -3.69 34.65 -38.48
C THR A 610 -4.89 33.87 -39.02
N ASP A 611 -5.25 34.14 -40.27
CA ASP A 611 -6.19 33.30 -41.00
C ASP A 611 -5.42 32.07 -41.52
N GLY A 612 -5.90 30.88 -41.14
CA GLY A 612 -5.20 29.61 -41.29
C GLY A 612 -4.89 28.93 -39.95
N ARG A 613 -4.24 27.77 -40.06
CA ARG A 613 -3.94 26.88 -38.92
C ARG A 613 -2.52 27.03 -38.35
N LEU A 614 -1.75 28.02 -38.81
CA LEU A 614 -0.37 28.26 -38.38
C LEU A 614 -0.25 29.72 -37.96
N LEU A 615 0.47 29.98 -36.87
CA LEU A 615 0.70 31.30 -36.34
C LEU A 615 2.17 31.44 -35.94
N ALA A 616 2.77 32.56 -36.33
CA ALA A 616 4.13 32.96 -35.95
C ALA A 616 4.11 34.45 -35.65
N LEU A 617 4.36 34.82 -34.39
CA LEU A 617 4.34 36.20 -33.94
C LEU A 617 5.65 36.54 -33.23
N PRO A 618 6.25 37.72 -33.48
CA PRO A 618 7.39 38.21 -32.69
C PRO A 618 7.03 38.26 -31.20
N ALA A 619 7.98 37.87 -30.36
CA ALA A 619 7.82 37.76 -28.92
C ALA A 619 9.09 38.22 -28.19
N ARG A 620 9.03 38.24 -26.86
CA ARG A 620 10.17 38.41 -25.96
C ARG A 620 10.41 37.14 -25.17
N GLU A 621 11.60 37.05 -24.59
CA GLU A 621 11.93 35.95 -23.68
C GLU A 621 10.94 35.91 -22.51
N GLY A 622 10.40 34.72 -22.23
CA GLY A 622 9.46 34.51 -21.13
C GLY A 622 7.99 34.86 -21.43
N ASP A 623 7.67 35.36 -22.63
CA ASP A 623 6.28 35.66 -22.99
C ASP A 623 5.39 34.40 -22.96
N ARG A 624 4.17 34.56 -22.45
CA ARG A 624 3.14 33.51 -22.41
C ARG A 624 1.94 33.93 -23.24
N ALA A 625 1.69 33.20 -24.33
CA ALA A 625 0.51 33.37 -25.16
C ALA A 625 -0.62 32.43 -24.72
N ARG A 626 -1.83 32.97 -24.66
CA ARG A 626 -3.08 32.22 -24.61
C ARG A 626 -3.56 32.02 -26.04
N LEU A 627 -3.59 30.78 -26.49
CA LEU A 627 -3.97 30.45 -27.85
C LEU A 627 -5.44 30.02 -27.90
N ALA A 628 -6.13 30.50 -28.92
CA ALA A 628 -7.45 30.04 -29.32
C ALA A 628 -7.49 29.90 -30.84
N GLY A 629 -8.46 29.14 -31.33
CA GLY A 629 -8.69 28.99 -32.75
C GLY A 629 -10.17 28.83 -33.07
N VAL A 630 -10.51 29.12 -34.31
CA VAL A 630 -11.85 28.91 -34.86
C VAL A 630 -11.77 27.75 -35.84
N LEU A 631 -12.63 26.75 -35.69
CA LEU A 631 -12.72 25.63 -36.62
C LEU A 631 -13.47 26.04 -37.89
N ALA A 632 -13.40 25.22 -38.94
CA ALA A 632 -14.11 25.45 -40.20
C ALA A 632 -15.64 25.55 -40.04
N ASP A 633 -16.22 24.99 -38.96
CA ASP A 633 -17.63 25.09 -38.61
C ASP A 633 -17.99 26.36 -37.81
N GLY A 634 -17.02 27.25 -37.56
CA GLY A 634 -17.19 28.48 -36.78
C GLY A 634 -17.06 28.30 -35.27
N SER A 635 -16.92 27.09 -34.76
CA SER A 635 -16.77 26.85 -33.32
C SER A 635 -15.40 27.33 -32.81
N ARG A 636 -15.39 27.91 -31.60
CA ARG A 636 -14.16 28.36 -30.93
C ARG A 636 -13.61 27.28 -30.02
N VAL A 637 -12.31 27.03 -30.13
CA VAL A 637 -11.58 25.99 -29.38
C VAL A 637 -10.27 26.57 -28.84
N GLY A 638 -9.94 26.24 -27.60
CA GLY A 638 -8.67 26.64 -26.98
C GLY A 638 -7.51 25.72 -27.36
N ALA A 639 -6.31 26.07 -26.90
CA ALA A 639 -5.19 25.12 -26.91
C ALA A 639 -5.48 23.88 -26.06
N LEU A 640 -4.79 22.78 -26.38
CA LEU A 640 -4.76 21.56 -25.58
C LEU A 640 -4.36 21.89 -24.12
N ARG A 641 -5.09 21.34 -23.15
CA ARG A 641 -4.86 21.51 -21.71
C ARG A 641 -5.24 20.26 -20.92
#